data_AF-A0A7S7Z690-F1
#
_entry.id   AF-A0A7S7Z690-F1
#
_cell.length_a   1.000
_cell.length_b   1.000
_cell.length_c   1.000
_cell.angle_alpha   90.00
_cell.angle_beta   90.00
_cell.angle_gamma   90.00
#
_symmetry.space_group_name_H-M   'P 1'
#
loop_
_entity.id
_entity.type
_entity.pdbx_description
1 polymer ?
#
loop_
_entity_poly.entity_id
_entity_poly.type
_entity_poly.pdbx_seq_one_letter_code
_entity_poly.pdbx_strand_id
1 'polypeptide(L)'
;MNKMVERSVRDTKDMLPVASPVQQDDHPQSLFLDPDISDLQSGSRLRGAILEYSGRGISGWIVDAQSPASTVSIALFVASHCVEEGRTGRSMPARIGPRSVIGRPGFRIDLSTPGVRRRLARALRNSLVEPKHAQIYLRISLSDGEYYEIPLFENFTPSEVVVALGFSIDDYDDLLFPNNDNRTVAGLADAATKEVRYICFYLPQFHSFEENDRWWGPGFTEWTNVARMRAQFPAHESPWLPADLGFYDVRLPETRRQQGDLARKYGIDGFCYYVYWFQGRRLLEKPLQLLLEDGEPNLPFCICWANENWSRRWDGSDAELLLGQNHSLDDDVRFIDDMADLLLDERYITVDGRKVIVIYRPSLLPDKQRLFEIWRERARELGIGELLICNAMTFGEFDPRDVNCDAAIEFPPHTVSTREVPPAEVDAPPTFAGKVYDYVDAMRSSIGKTYDFPFFPAVMPRWDNTPRKGARGHVFTRSSPEAFEVWLRDATLRAKGNSFSESLVFINSWNEWAEGAHLEPDSRHGRAFLEVVRRVASAEPISAQIRNSPDLLDCLSRQELEWAVKEASTHVEVLASLHRSGLTHSGVQRVRSGTPVEAEGASDNPAGSLLVIENINSQTGERVIVDPRFEILVRGWICAGNAFEASRQRTGFLMLSALGPDSAVNSGYGLIVDWHERVDVKEYMKAESKDCYFGFQLSFSIRDLPDGEYQLAVLEVGDGASALVRSRHSIIVRR
;
A
#
# COMPACT_ATOMS: atom_id res chain seq x y z
N MET A 1 -10.84 59.47 -29.02
CA MET A 1 -11.20 58.12 -29.52
C MET A 1 -10.91 57.12 -28.40
N ASN A 2 -11.98 56.48 -27.91
CA ASN A 2 -12.09 55.25 -27.10
C ASN A 2 -11.43 55.12 -25.70
N LYS A 3 -12.28 55.40 -24.70
CA LYS A 3 -12.58 54.67 -23.44
C LYS A 3 -11.41 53.97 -22.69
N MET A 4 -10.94 54.63 -21.63
CA MET A 4 -10.46 53.97 -20.41
C MET A 4 -11.65 53.74 -19.46
N VAL A 5 -11.79 52.51 -18.94
CA VAL A 5 -12.66 52.20 -17.80
C VAL A 5 -11.79 51.49 -16.77
N GLU A 6 -11.49 52.20 -15.69
CA GLU A 6 -10.96 51.65 -14.45
C GLU A 6 -12.04 50.75 -13.82
N ARG A 7 -11.69 49.51 -13.47
CA ARG A 7 -12.45 48.70 -12.51
C ARG A 7 -11.63 48.58 -11.25
N SER A 8 -12.14 49.19 -10.19
CA SER A 8 -11.64 49.10 -8.83
C SER A 8 -11.75 47.67 -8.30
N VAL A 9 -10.66 47.22 -7.70
CA VAL A 9 -10.61 46.04 -6.83
C VAL A 9 -11.43 46.39 -5.59
N ARG A 10 -12.55 45.68 -5.36
CA ARG A 10 -13.25 45.72 -4.08
C ARG A 10 -12.57 44.73 -3.15
N ASP A 11 -12.01 45.27 -2.06
CA ASP A 11 -11.59 44.55 -0.88
C ASP A 11 -12.68 43.59 -0.39
N THR A 12 -12.40 42.30 -0.38
CA THR A 12 -13.19 41.25 0.26
C THR A 12 -12.84 41.20 1.75
N LYS A 13 -13.28 42.21 2.52
CA LYS A 13 -13.03 42.26 3.97
C LYS A 13 -14.28 42.28 4.88
N ASP A 14 -15.49 42.23 4.35
CA ASP A 14 -16.72 42.25 5.17
C ASP A 14 -17.82 41.29 4.69
N MET A 15 -17.56 39.98 4.79
CA MET A 15 -18.62 38.96 4.81
C MET A 15 -18.28 37.99 5.96
N LEU A 16 -18.72 38.35 7.16
CA LEU A 16 -18.70 37.50 8.34
C LEU A 16 -19.62 36.29 8.08
N PRO A 17 -19.19 35.04 8.34
CA PRO A 17 -20.12 33.93 8.45
C PRO A 17 -21.01 34.15 9.67
N VAL A 18 -22.32 34.15 9.46
CA VAL A 18 -23.31 34.17 10.54
C VAL A 18 -23.25 32.82 11.25
N ALA A 19 -22.44 32.78 12.31
CA ALA A 19 -22.52 31.73 13.32
C ALA A 19 -23.78 31.96 14.16
N SER A 20 -24.63 30.94 14.28
CA SER A 20 -25.47 30.76 15.46
C SER A 20 -25.03 29.47 16.15
N PRO A 21 -24.76 29.51 17.47
CA PRO A 21 -24.14 28.42 18.20
C PRO A 21 -25.20 27.38 18.59
N VAL A 22 -24.97 26.11 18.24
CA VAL A 22 -25.53 25.01 19.01
C VAL A 22 -24.45 24.62 20.03
N GLN A 23 -24.79 24.75 21.30
CA GLN A 23 -23.92 24.44 22.43
C GLN A 23 -23.41 23.00 22.30
N GLN A 24 -22.08 22.86 22.30
CA GLN A 24 -21.38 21.60 22.55
C GLN A 24 -21.61 21.23 24.01
N ASP A 25 -22.39 20.18 24.24
CA ASP A 25 -22.31 19.36 25.45
C ASP A 25 -22.32 17.88 25.02
N ASP A 26 -21.23 17.20 25.38
CA ASP A 26 -21.00 15.76 25.51
C ASP A 26 -21.83 14.78 24.67
N HIS A 27 -21.32 14.39 23.49
CA HIS A 27 -21.32 13.02 22.94
C HIS A 27 -20.47 12.98 21.65
N PRO A 28 -19.43 12.13 21.52
CA PRO A 28 -18.67 12.01 20.28
C PRO A 28 -19.42 11.08 19.31
N GLN A 29 -20.57 11.48 18.74
CA GLN A 29 -21.28 10.74 17.67
C GLN A 29 -22.55 11.40 17.09
N SER A 30 -22.62 12.71 16.84
CA SER A 30 -23.79 13.32 16.15
C SER A 30 -23.56 13.53 14.65
N LEU A 31 -23.40 12.42 13.93
CA LEU A 31 -23.16 12.35 12.47
C LEU A 31 -24.44 11.97 11.70
N PHE A 32 -25.59 12.59 11.97
CA PHE A 32 -26.81 12.24 11.23
C PHE A 32 -27.73 13.44 10.98
N LEU A 33 -28.30 13.47 9.77
CA LEU A 33 -29.54 14.20 9.50
C LEU A 33 -30.61 13.70 10.48
N ASP A 34 -31.48 14.60 10.96
CA ASP A 34 -32.59 14.23 11.84
C ASP A 34 -33.48 13.20 11.12
N PRO A 35 -33.56 11.94 11.61
CA PRO A 35 -34.35 10.90 10.96
C PRO A 35 -35.83 10.97 11.39
N ASP A 36 -36.17 11.81 12.37
CA ASP A 36 -37.51 11.87 12.95
C ASP A 36 -38.49 12.62 12.06
N ILE A 37 -39.42 11.89 11.48
CA ILE A 37 -40.50 12.42 10.64
C ILE A 37 -41.86 12.34 11.33
N SER A 38 -41.89 12.11 12.65
CA SER A 38 -43.11 12.08 13.46
C SER A 38 -43.76 13.44 13.60
N ASP A 39 -42.95 14.51 13.56
CA ASP A 39 -43.38 15.90 13.50
C ASP A 39 -42.53 16.68 12.48
N LEU A 40 -43.15 17.08 11.37
CA LEU A 40 -42.50 17.91 10.34
C LEU A 40 -42.58 19.42 10.64
N GLN A 41 -43.33 19.82 11.67
CA GLN A 41 -43.48 21.23 12.07
C GLN A 41 -42.49 21.65 13.15
N SER A 42 -41.97 20.69 13.94
CA SER A 42 -40.89 20.92 14.91
C SER A 42 -39.60 20.20 14.50
N GLY A 43 -38.43 20.74 14.87
CA GLY A 43 -37.10 20.20 14.54
C GLY A 43 -36.44 20.85 13.32
N SER A 44 -35.41 20.21 12.74
CA SER A 44 -34.64 20.76 11.61
C SER A 44 -35.48 20.91 10.33
N ARG A 45 -34.99 21.56 9.28
CA ARG A 45 -35.73 21.64 8.01
C ARG A 45 -35.55 20.39 7.14
N LEU A 46 -34.32 19.90 7.06
CA LEU A 46 -34.00 18.64 6.38
C LEU A 46 -34.19 17.45 7.32
N ARG A 47 -34.84 16.42 6.80
CA ARG A 47 -34.93 15.08 7.41
C ARG A 47 -34.29 14.07 6.49
N GLY A 48 -33.61 13.08 7.04
CA GLY A 48 -33.04 12.04 6.19
C GLY A 48 -32.12 11.08 6.92
N ALA A 49 -31.64 10.10 6.17
CA ALA A 49 -30.56 9.24 6.61
C ALA A 49 -29.74 8.77 5.41
N ILE A 50 -28.43 8.64 5.61
CA ILE A 50 -27.56 7.89 4.70
C ILE A 50 -27.70 6.42 5.07
N LEU A 51 -28.07 5.59 4.10
CA LEU A 51 -28.33 4.16 4.28
C LEU A 51 -27.16 3.28 3.81
N GLU A 52 -26.39 3.73 2.82
CA GLU A 52 -25.25 3.01 2.27
C GLU A 52 -24.14 4.01 1.88
N TYR A 53 -22.89 3.69 2.21
CA TYR A 53 -21.71 4.21 1.54
C TYR A 53 -20.76 3.03 1.29
N SER A 54 -20.52 2.71 0.03
CA SER A 54 -19.67 1.59 -0.40
C SER A 54 -18.85 2.01 -1.62
N GLY A 55 -17.85 1.23 -2.01
CA GLY A 55 -17.08 1.50 -3.24
C GLY A 55 -17.86 1.34 -4.56
N ARG A 56 -19.15 1.02 -4.46
CA ARG A 56 -20.08 0.97 -5.58
C ARG A 56 -21.11 2.10 -5.56
N GLY A 57 -21.36 2.75 -4.42
CA GLY A 57 -22.29 3.87 -4.38
C GLY A 57 -22.61 4.39 -2.98
N ILE A 58 -23.26 5.54 -2.96
CA ILE A 58 -23.79 6.18 -1.75
C ILE A 58 -25.31 6.27 -1.91
N SER A 59 -26.09 5.78 -0.94
CA SER A 59 -27.55 5.85 -1.01
C SER A 59 -28.18 6.21 0.33
N GLY A 60 -29.40 6.73 0.29
CA GLY A 60 -30.10 7.20 1.46
C GLY A 60 -31.52 7.68 1.14
N TRP A 61 -32.14 8.40 2.06
CA TRP A 61 -33.39 9.11 1.84
C TRP A 61 -33.32 10.50 2.46
N ILE A 62 -33.93 11.49 1.80
CA ILE A 62 -33.91 12.89 2.23
C ILE A 62 -35.26 13.56 1.90
N VAL A 63 -35.77 14.36 2.82
CA VAL A 63 -37.01 15.12 2.70
C VAL A 63 -36.80 16.55 3.20
N ASP A 64 -37.35 17.53 2.47
CA ASP A 64 -37.56 18.89 2.97
C ASP A 64 -38.89 18.95 3.72
N ALA A 65 -38.86 19.18 5.04
CA ALA A 65 -40.06 19.22 5.86
C ALA A 65 -41.04 20.34 5.46
N GLN A 66 -40.54 21.44 4.87
CA GLN A 66 -41.38 22.53 4.38
C GLN A 66 -42.01 22.21 3.03
N SER A 67 -41.40 21.32 2.24
CA SER A 67 -41.89 20.91 0.92
C SER A 67 -41.73 19.39 0.72
N PRO A 68 -42.47 18.53 1.45
CA PRO A 68 -42.26 17.07 1.45
C PRO A 68 -42.58 16.38 0.12
N ALA A 69 -43.26 17.10 -0.78
CA ALA A 69 -43.60 16.65 -2.13
C ALA A 69 -42.52 16.99 -3.18
N SER A 70 -41.51 17.80 -2.81
CA SER A 70 -40.45 18.24 -3.70
C SER A 70 -39.26 17.27 -3.68
N THR A 71 -38.62 17.09 -4.84
CA THR A 71 -37.34 16.37 -4.93
C THR A 71 -36.20 17.27 -4.48
N VAL A 72 -35.22 16.70 -3.80
CA VAL A 72 -34.02 17.40 -3.34
C VAL A 72 -32.83 17.03 -4.24
N SER A 73 -31.94 17.99 -4.52
CA SER A 73 -30.70 17.77 -5.29
C SER A 73 -29.56 17.38 -4.36
N ILE A 74 -28.72 16.44 -4.78
CA ILE A 74 -27.68 15.84 -3.94
C ILE A 74 -26.40 15.75 -4.77
N ALA A 75 -25.30 16.32 -4.29
CA ALA A 75 -24.03 16.33 -4.99
C ALA A 75 -22.90 15.85 -4.07
N LEU A 76 -22.04 14.96 -4.55
CA LEU A 76 -20.85 14.47 -3.83
C LEU A 76 -19.66 15.38 -4.12
N PHE A 77 -19.02 15.86 -3.06
CA PHE A 77 -17.82 16.69 -3.13
C PHE A 77 -16.62 16.04 -2.46
N VAL A 78 -15.46 16.33 -3.01
CA VAL A 78 -14.15 16.07 -2.42
C VAL A 78 -13.40 17.40 -2.38
N ALA A 79 -13.16 17.90 -1.18
CA ALA A 79 -12.77 19.28 -0.93
C ALA A 79 -13.68 20.26 -1.72
N SER A 80 -13.15 21.01 -2.68
CA SER A 80 -13.90 21.95 -3.50
C SER A 80 -14.42 21.38 -4.83
N HIS A 81 -14.18 20.10 -5.13
CA HIS A 81 -14.48 19.50 -6.43
C HIS A 81 -15.74 18.63 -6.38
N CYS A 82 -16.71 18.92 -7.26
CA CYS A 82 -17.89 18.08 -7.46
C CYS A 82 -17.52 16.81 -8.23
N VAL A 83 -17.89 15.65 -7.70
CA VAL A 83 -17.62 14.33 -8.27
C VAL A 83 -18.82 13.80 -9.06
N GLU A 84 -20.02 13.88 -8.48
CA GLU A 84 -21.26 13.40 -9.10
C GLU A 84 -22.49 14.07 -8.47
N GLU A 85 -23.57 14.21 -9.24
CA GLU A 85 -24.85 14.79 -8.80
C GLU A 85 -26.02 13.83 -9.04
N GLY A 86 -27.02 13.86 -8.17
CA GLY A 86 -28.24 13.06 -8.22
C GLY A 86 -29.44 13.77 -7.57
N ARG A 87 -30.60 13.12 -7.57
CA ARG A 87 -31.85 13.64 -6.97
C ARG A 87 -32.63 12.53 -6.27
N THR A 88 -33.48 12.89 -5.31
CA THR A 88 -34.39 11.94 -4.67
C THR A 88 -35.52 11.48 -5.61
N GLY A 89 -35.96 10.23 -5.46
CA GLY A 89 -37.13 9.66 -6.14
C GLY A 89 -38.47 10.18 -5.58
N ARG A 90 -39.56 10.04 -6.34
CA ARG A 90 -40.90 10.48 -5.91
C ARG A 90 -41.76 9.34 -5.37
N SER A 91 -42.02 9.40 -4.06
CA SER A 91 -43.15 8.76 -3.38
C SER A 91 -43.29 9.46 -2.02
N MET A 92 -44.41 10.16 -1.81
CA MET A 92 -44.68 10.93 -0.59
C MET A 92 -44.67 9.99 0.64
N PRO A 93 -44.20 10.44 1.82
CA PRO A 93 -44.40 9.70 3.07
C PRO A 93 -45.86 9.33 3.25
N ALA A 94 -46.19 8.04 3.16
CA ALA A 94 -47.57 7.56 3.22
C ALA A 94 -48.11 7.59 4.66
N ARG A 95 -48.46 8.80 5.13
CA ARG A 95 -49.02 9.15 6.46
C ARG A 95 -48.09 8.98 7.67
N ILE A 96 -48.07 10.00 8.52
CA ILE A 96 -47.30 10.08 9.76
C ILE A 96 -48.21 9.67 10.93
N GLY A 97 -47.81 8.67 11.70
CA GLY A 97 -48.51 8.19 12.89
C GLY A 97 -47.73 7.06 13.57
N PRO A 98 -48.02 6.73 14.85
CA PRO A 98 -47.25 5.75 15.64
C PRO A 98 -47.25 4.30 15.11
N ARG A 99 -47.97 4.04 14.00
CA ARG A 99 -48.22 2.71 13.43
C ARG A 99 -48.42 2.70 11.89
N SER A 100 -48.03 3.75 11.17
CA SER A 100 -48.17 3.82 9.69
C SER A 100 -46.84 3.56 8.97
N VAL A 101 -46.91 2.78 7.88
CA VAL A 101 -45.77 2.40 7.02
C VAL A 101 -45.34 3.60 6.19
N ILE A 102 -44.06 3.94 6.23
CA ILE A 102 -43.52 5.14 5.56
C ILE A 102 -42.77 4.72 4.28
N GLY A 103 -43.30 5.04 3.10
CA GLY A 103 -42.52 5.09 1.86
C GLY A 103 -41.69 6.39 1.81
N ARG A 104 -40.35 6.31 1.80
CA ARG A 104 -39.45 7.48 1.93
C ARG A 104 -38.81 7.86 0.57
N PRO A 105 -38.68 9.16 0.22
CA PRO A 105 -37.96 9.61 -0.99
C PRO A 105 -36.45 9.27 -0.97
N GLY A 106 -36.08 8.16 -1.60
CA GLY A 106 -34.70 7.66 -1.63
C GLY A 106 -33.82 8.31 -2.71
N PHE A 107 -32.49 8.23 -2.56
CA PHE A 107 -31.49 8.61 -3.58
C PHE A 107 -30.36 7.57 -3.67
N ARG A 108 -29.65 7.54 -4.81
CA ARG A 108 -28.42 6.78 -5.00
C ARG A 108 -27.45 7.52 -5.92
N ILE A 109 -26.19 7.62 -5.51
CA ILE A 109 -25.04 8.08 -6.30
C ILE A 109 -24.21 6.85 -6.64
N ASP A 110 -24.03 6.57 -7.93
CA ASP A 110 -23.27 5.41 -8.41
C ASP A 110 -21.80 5.77 -8.61
N LEU A 111 -20.93 5.14 -7.81
CA LEU A 111 -19.48 5.34 -7.87
C LEU A 111 -18.77 4.30 -8.75
N SER A 112 -19.51 3.33 -9.29
CA SER A 112 -18.95 2.27 -10.13
C SER A 112 -18.70 2.70 -11.58
N THR A 113 -19.27 3.83 -12.01
CA THR A 113 -19.13 4.27 -13.40
C THR A 113 -17.72 4.82 -13.71
N PRO A 114 -17.11 4.47 -14.87
CA PRO A 114 -15.75 4.91 -15.22
C PRO A 114 -15.56 6.43 -15.29
N GLY A 115 -16.61 7.18 -15.62
CA GLY A 115 -16.59 8.64 -15.65
C GLY A 115 -16.48 9.27 -14.25
N VAL A 116 -17.28 8.76 -13.31
CA VAL A 116 -17.28 9.20 -11.90
C VAL A 116 -15.97 8.84 -11.23
N ARG A 117 -15.46 7.62 -11.45
CA ARG A 117 -14.16 7.18 -10.93
C ARG A 117 -13.01 8.09 -11.34
N ARG A 118 -12.97 8.54 -12.60
CA ARG A 118 -11.95 9.49 -13.08
C ARG A 118 -12.07 10.88 -12.44
N ARG A 119 -13.29 11.38 -12.21
CA ARG A 119 -13.50 12.67 -11.51
C ARG A 119 -13.09 12.58 -10.05
N LEU A 120 -13.47 11.49 -9.38
CA LEU A 120 -13.09 11.19 -8.01
C LEU A 120 -11.57 11.11 -7.84
N ALA A 121 -10.90 10.35 -8.71
CA ALA A 121 -9.44 10.26 -8.79
C ALA A 121 -8.75 11.63 -8.90
N ARG A 122 -9.26 12.47 -9.81
CA ARG A 122 -8.72 13.83 -10.03
C ARG A 122 -8.92 14.72 -8.81
N ALA A 123 -10.10 14.69 -8.20
CA ALA A 123 -10.40 15.48 -7.02
C ALA A 123 -9.51 15.10 -5.83
N LEU A 124 -9.30 13.80 -5.63
CA LEU A 124 -8.40 13.28 -4.59
C LEU A 124 -6.95 13.70 -4.81
N ARG A 125 -6.41 13.57 -6.03
CA ARG A 125 -5.06 14.05 -6.35
C ARG A 125 -4.85 15.51 -5.98
N ASN A 126 -5.81 16.37 -6.32
CA ASN A 126 -5.72 17.80 -6.01
C ASN A 126 -5.73 18.06 -4.50
N SER A 127 -6.48 17.26 -3.74
CA SER A 127 -6.54 17.36 -2.28
C SER A 127 -5.32 16.79 -1.55
N LEU A 128 -4.58 15.85 -2.16
CA LEU A 128 -3.35 15.26 -1.61
C LEU A 128 -2.16 16.23 -1.58
N VAL A 129 -2.19 17.29 -2.38
CA VAL A 129 -1.16 18.36 -2.37
C VAL A 129 -1.27 19.22 -1.10
N GLU A 130 -2.46 19.34 -0.51
CA GLU A 130 -2.74 20.10 0.71
C GLU A 130 -3.56 19.27 1.72
N PRO A 131 -2.97 18.24 2.35
CA PRO A 131 -3.69 17.22 3.10
C PRO A 131 -4.36 17.70 4.39
N LYS A 132 -4.02 18.90 4.89
CA LYS A 132 -4.49 19.39 6.21
C LYS A 132 -5.98 19.74 6.28
N HIS A 133 -6.71 19.72 5.15
CA HIS A 133 -8.13 20.12 5.10
C HIS A 133 -8.99 19.28 4.14
N ALA A 134 -8.57 18.07 3.78
CA ALA A 134 -9.35 17.24 2.85
C ALA A 134 -10.61 16.68 3.54
N GLN A 135 -11.78 16.93 2.92
CA GLN A 135 -13.09 16.50 3.39
C GLN A 135 -13.90 15.91 2.22
N ILE A 136 -14.69 14.87 2.47
CA ILE A 136 -15.67 14.33 1.53
C ILE A 136 -17.04 14.59 2.14
N TYR A 137 -17.93 15.22 1.39
CA TYR A 137 -19.26 15.61 1.89
C TYR A 137 -20.32 15.56 0.79
N LEU A 138 -21.59 15.45 1.20
CA LEU A 138 -22.73 15.64 0.31
C LEU A 138 -23.25 17.07 0.46
N ARG A 139 -23.43 17.77 -0.65
CA ARG A 139 -24.17 19.02 -0.70
C ARG A 139 -25.61 18.74 -1.12
N ILE A 140 -26.56 19.14 -0.28
CA ILE A 140 -27.99 18.97 -0.45
C ILE A 140 -28.58 20.32 -0.83
N SER A 141 -29.12 20.48 -2.04
CA SER A 141 -29.70 21.74 -2.51
C SER A 141 -31.22 21.64 -2.60
N LEU A 142 -31.89 22.59 -1.94
CA LEU A 142 -33.34 22.73 -1.88
C LEU A 142 -33.89 23.55 -3.07
N SER A 143 -35.20 23.50 -3.28
CA SER A 143 -35.85 24.17 -4.41
C SER A 143 -35.87 25.70 -4.32
N ASP A 144 -35.68 26.26 -3.13
CA ASP A 144 -35.62 27.70 -2.85
C ASP A 144 -34.19 28.27 -2.90
N GLY A 145 -33.19 27.44 -3.18
CA GLY A 145 -31.79 27.84 -3.30
C GLY A 145 -30.96 27.70 -2.03
N GLU A 146 -31.55 27.30 -0.90
CA GLU A 146 -30.78 26.93 0.29
C GLU A 146 -30.03 25.61 0.04
N TYR A 147 -28.86 25.47 0.68
CA TYR A 147 -28.11 24.22 0.67
C TYR A 147 -27.54 23.86 2.04
N TYR A 148 -27.30 22.57 2.22
CA TYR A 148 -26.75 21.98 3.45
C TYR A 148 -25.60 21.06 3.07
N GLU A 149 -24.53 21.07 3.86
CA GLU A 149 -23.37 20.20 3.64
C GLU A 149 -23.31 19.15 4.74
N ILE A 150 -23.23 17.89 4.33
CA ILE A 150 -23.21 16.74 5.22
C ILE A 150 -21.84 16.08 5.09
N PRO A 151 -20.96 16.22 6.08
CA PRO A 151 -19.67 15.55 6.06
C PRO A 151 -19.86 14.03 6.04
N LEU A 152 -19.18 13.35 5.12
CA LEU A 152 -19.08 11.90 5.09
C LEU A 152 -17.76 11.44 5.71
N PHE A 153 -16.66 12.11 5.38
CA PHE A 153 -15.33 11.83 5.91
C PHE A 153 -14.56 13.14 6.13
N GLU A 154 -13.93 13.27 7.30
CA GLU A 154 -13.13 14.43 7.69
C GLU A 154 -11.72 14.00 8.11
N ASN A 155 -10.71 14.84 7.85
CA ASN A 155 -9.32 14.63 8.30
C ASN A 155 -8.71 13.26 7.92
N PHE A 156 -9.08 12.72 6.76
CA PHE A 156 -8.60 11.42 6.31
C PHE A 156 -7.19 11.47 5.71
N THR A 157 -6.46 10.39 5.90
CA THR A 157 -5.18 10.10 5.22
C THR A 157 -5.42 9.53 3.82
N PRO A 158 -4.43 9.59 2.91
CA PRO A 158 -4.57 9.09 1.54
C PRO A 158 -5.00 7.61 1.48
N SER A 159 -4.47 6.80 2.40
CA SER A 159 -4.79 5.38 2.59
C SER A 159 -6.21 5.15 3.11
N GLU A 160 -6.75 6.06 3.93
CA GLU A 160 -8.11 5.94 4.45
C GLU A 160 -9.17 6.20 3.38
N VAL A 161 -8.87 7.05 2.38
CA VAL A 161 -9.77 7.27 1.23
C VAL A 161 -9.92 6.03 0.37
N VAL A 162 -8.80 5.35 0.08
CA VAL A 162 -8.76 4.12 -0.74
C VAL A 162 -9.68 3.06 -0.11
N VAL A 163 -9.59 2.94 1.22
CA VAL A 163 -10.41 2.02 2.01
C VAL A 163 -11.87 2.50 2.10
N ALA A 164 -12.12 3.78 2.37
CA ALA A 164 -13.46 4.35 2.56
C ALA A 164 -14.33 4.30 1.29
N LEU A 165 -13.70 4.39 0.11
CA LEU A 165 -14.37 4.38 -1.20
C LEU A 165 -14.19 3.06 -1.95
N GLY A 166 -13.66 2.02 -1.31
CA GLY A 166 -13.54 0.67 -1.85
C GLY A 166 -12.73 0.56 -3.15
N PHE A 167 -11.64 1.33 -3.26
CA PHE A 167 -10.63 1.14 -4.31
C PHE A 167 -9.67 0.02 -3.91
N SER A 168 -9.11 -0.69 -4.90
CA SER A 168 -8.02 -1.64 -4.65
C SER A 168 -6.68 -0.91 -4.47
N ILE A 169 -5.69 -1.57 -3.86
CA ILE A 169 -4.32 -1.04 -3.78
C ILE A 169 -3.71 -0.87 -5.18
N ASP A 170 -4.06 -1.72 -6.14
CA ASP A 170 -3.56 -1.59 -7.53
C ASP A 170 -4.12 -0.34 -8.23
N ASP A 171 -5.31 0.13 -7.84
CA ASP A 171 -5.86 1.41 -8.32
C ASP A 171 -5.08 2.62 -7.75
N TYR A 172 -4.31 2.45 -6.66
CA TYR A 172 -3.53 3.50 -5.99
C TYR A 172 -2.33 3.99 -6.82
N ASP A 173 -1.69 3.09 -7.56
CA ASP A 173 -0.56 3.44 -8.42
C ASP A 173 -1.03 4.26 -9.64
N ASP A 174 -2.17 3.92 -10.23
CA ASP A 174 -2.83 4.72 -11.29
C ASP A 174 -3.35 6.08 -10.76
N LEU A 175 -3.59 6.18 -9.45
CA LEU A 175 -4.05 7.41 -8.78
C LEU A 175 -2.91 8.39 -8.52
N LEU A 176 -1.71 7.91 -8.18
CA LEU A 176 -0.55 8.74 -7.80
C LEU A 176 0.38 9.09 -8.96
N PHE A 177 0.48 8.25 -9.98
CA PHE A 177 1.32 8.50 -11.15
C PHE A 177 0.45 8.82 -12.37
N PRO A 178 0.52 10.04 -12.94
CA PRO A 178 -0.11 10.26 -14.23
C PRO A 178 0.61 9.39 -15.26
N ASN A 179 -0.09 8.42 -15.83
CA ASN A 179 0.19 8.01 -17.20
C ASN A 179 0.14 9.30 -18.03
N ASN A 180 1.32 9.78 -18.42
CA ASN A 180 1.46 10.79 -19.46
C ASN A 180 1.01 10.12 -20.77
N ASP A 181 -0.32 10.06 -20.96
CA ASP A 181 -0.95 9.74 -22.22
C ASP A 181 -0.66 10.87 -23.22
N ASN A 182 0.56 10.84 -23.76
CA ASN A 182 0.89 11.33 -25.08
C ASN A 182 2.19 10.74 -25.64
N ARG A 183 2.50 9.49 -25.28
CA ARG A 183 3.39 8.65 -26.07
C ARG A 183 2.82 7.25 -26.17
N THR A 184 2.12 6.99 -27.27
CA THR A 184 1.98 5.65 -27.81
C THR A 184 3.39 5.12 -28.12
N VAL A 185 4.06 4.56 -27.11
CA VAL A 185 5.18 3.65 -27.30
C VAL A 185 4.61 2.26 -27.14
N ALA A 186 4.82 1.46 -28.18
CA ALA A 186 4.29 0.13 -28.32
C ALA A 186 4.67 -0.77 -27.12
N GLY A 187 3.69 -1.56 -26.65
CA GLY A 187 3.90 -2.88 -26.05
C GLY A 187 4.34 -2.96 -24.58
N LEU A 188 3.50 -2.52 -23.64
CA LEU A 188 3.61 -2.89 -22.21
C LEU A 188 2.90 -4.22 -21.89
N ALA A 189 3.19 -5.28 -22.66
CA ALA A 189 2.72 -6.63 -22.32
C ALA A 189 3.79 -7.47 -21.59
N ASP A 190 5.09 -7.15 -21.75
CA ASP A 190 6.20 -7.94 -21.17
C ASP A 190 6.85 -7.35 -19.91
N ALA A 191 6.62 -6.06 -19.60
CA ALA A 191 7.31 -5.39 -18.48
C ALA A 191 6.74 -5.76 -17.09
N ALA A 192 5.51 -6.28 -17.02
CA ALA A 192 4.83 -6.58 -15.76
C ALA A 192 5.30 -7.89 -15.10
N THR A 193 6.06 -8.74 -15.80
CA THR A 193 6.41 -10.11 -15.36
C THR A 193 7.89 -10.32 -15.05
N LYS A 194 8.74 -9.29 -15.18
CA LYS A 194 10.18 -9.44 -14.99
C LYS A 194 10.55 -9.37 -13.50
N GLU A 195 11.10 -10.46 -12.98
CA GLU A 195 11.62 -10.57 -11.62
C GLU A 195 12.88 -9.70 -11.46
N VAL A 196 12.97 -8.98 -10.33
CA VAL A 196 14.09 -8.10 -10.01
C VAL A 196 14.78 -8.65 -8.77
N ARG A 197 16.09 -8.87 -8.86
CA ARG A 197 16.93 -9.31 -7.73
C ARG A 197 17.71 -8.13 -7.12
N TYR A 198 17.76 -8.07 -5.80
CA TYR A 198 18.44 -7.02 -5.05
C TYR A 198 19.81 -7.49 -4.55
N ILE A 199 20.87 -6.87 -5.04
CA ILE A 199 22.26 -7.24 -4.74
C ILE A 199 22.92 -6.15 -3.90
N CYS A 200 23.43 -6.47 -2.72
CA CYS A 200 24.09 -5.49 -1.87
C CYS A 200 25.62 -5.57 -2.00
N PHE A 201 26.30 -4.42 -2.11
CA PHE A 201 27.76 -4.41 -1.96
C PHE A 201 28.14 -4.84 -0.53
N TYR A 202 29.22 -5.62 -0.41
CA TYR A 202 29.66 -6.23 0.85
C TYR A 202 31.15 -5.97 1.09
N LEU A 203 31.44 -5.34 2.23
CA LEU A 203 32.79 -5.00 2.67
C LEU A 203 33.38 -6.11 3.57
N PRO A 204 34.51 -6.73 3.20
CA PRO A 204 35.12 -7.79 4.01
C PRO A 204 35.92 -7.29 5.25
N GLN A 205 36.09 -5.97 5.43
CA GLN A 205 37.02 -5.36 6.40
C GLN A 205 36.51 -5.34 7.87
N PHE A 206 35.75 -6.35 8.28
CA PHE A 206 35.27 -6.55 9.67
C PHE A 206 36.01 -7.68 10.37
N HIS A 207 37.30 -7.83 10.08
CA HIS A 207 38.21 -8.74 10.75
C HIS A 207 39.62 -8.15 10.72
N SER A 208 40.43 -8.46 11.74
CA SER A 208 41.84 -8.04 11.74
C SER A 208 42.67 -8.96 10.86
N PHE A 209 43.70 -8.38 10.24
CA PHE A 209 44.71 -9.11 9.48
C PHE A 209 46.04 -8.34 9.50
N GLU A 210 47.12 -9.03 9.12
CA GLU A 210 48.49 -8.59 9.40
C GLU A 210 48.83 -7.21 8.85
N GLU A 211 48.49 -6.92 7.59
CA GLU A 211 48.85 -5.65 6.96
C GLU A 211 48.08 -4.48 7.57
N ASN A 212 46.78 -4.62 7.81
CA ASN A 212 46.01 -3.58 8.50
C ASN A 212 46.51 -3.35 9.92
N ASP A 213 46.87 -4.40 10.65
CA ASP A 213 47.43 -4.27 12.00
C ASP A 213 48.76 -3.50 11.99
N ARG A 214 49.59 -3.69 10.96
CA ARG A 214 50.83 -2.93 10.75
C ARG A 214 50.57 -1.47 10.38
N TRP A 215 49.54 -1.18 9.58
CA TRP A 215 49.26 0.16 9.07
C TRP A 215 48.50 1.05 10.05
N TRP A 216 47.57 0.46 10.80
CA TRP A 216 46.57 1.18 11.61
C TRP A 216 46.65 0.88 13.10
N GLY A 217 47.44 -0.12 13.48
CA GLY A 217 47.64 -0.58 14.86
C GLY A 217 46.98 -1.94 15.11
N PRO A 218 47.45 -2.70 16.12
CA PRO A 218 46.99 -4.06 16.37
C PRO A 218 45.48 -4.17 16.59
N GLY A 219 44.84 -5.12 15.90
CA GLY A 219 43.42 -5.40 16.01
C GLY A 219 42.53 -4.47 15.20
N PHE A 220 43.07 -3.78 14.18
CA PHE A 220 42.29 -2.82 13.42
C PHE A 220 41.21 -3.51 12.58
N THR A 221 40.00 -2.96 12.66
CA THR A 221 38.83 -3.29 11.83
C THR A 221 38.03 -2.01 11.60
N GLU A 222 37.08 -2.03 10.67
CA GLU A 222 36.20 -0.87 10.46
C GLU A 222 35.41 -0.47 11.70
N TRP A 223 35.17 -1.39 12.64
CA TRP A 223 34.58 -1.07 13.95
C TRP A 223 35.39 -0.05 14.75
N THR A 224 36.71 0.02 14.53
CA THR A 224 37.57 1.02 15.17
C THR A 224 37.18 2.44 14.77
N ASN A 225 36.79 2.65 13.50
CA ASN A 225 36.34 3.93 12.98
C ASN A 225 34.92 4.25 13.47
N VAL A 226 34.01 3.27 13.39
CA VAL A 226 32.61 3.41 13.83
C VAL A 226 32.52 3.75 15.33
N ALA A 227 33.26 3.05 16.19
CA ALA A 227 33.24 3.29 17.63
C ALA A 227 33.76 4.69 18.04
N ARG A 228 34.59 5.31 17.20
CA ARG A 228 35.12 6.68 17.40
C ARG A 228 34.18 7.76 16.89
N MET A 229 33.13 7.40 16.16
CA MET A 229 32.21 8.36 15.57
C MET A 229 31.57 9.27 16.62
N ARG A 230 31.50 10.57 16.32
CA ARG A 230 30.83 11.58 17.14
C ARG A 230 30.06 12.52 16.22
N ALA A 231 28.92 13.02 16.70
CA ALA A 231 28.19 14.10 16.04
C ALA A 231 29.11 15.30 15.81
N GLN A 232 29.18 15.75 14.56
CA GLN A 232 30.01 16.90 14.16
C GLN A 232 29.25 18.23 14.24
N PHE A 233 27.91 18.19 14.26
CA PHE A 233 27.00 19.34 14.35
C PHE A 233 25.64 18.90 14.94
N PRO A 234 24.78 19.81 15.43
CA PRO A 234 23.56 19.45 16.16
C PRO A 234 22.57 18.56 15.39
N ALA A 235 22.39 18.80 14.09
CA ALA A 235 21.53 18.00 13.22
C ALA A 235 22.20 16.73 12.67
N HIS A 236 23.43 16.42 13.09
CA HIS A 236 24.17 15.24 12.63
C HIS A 236 23.64 14.01 13.37
N GLU A 237 23.04 13.11 12.61
CA GLU A 237 22.37 11.90 13.12
C GLU A 237 23.35 10.76 13.46
N SER A 238 24.31 10.99 14.36
CA SER A 238 25.33 10.03 14.78
C SER A 238 25.57 9.99 16.30
N PRO A 239 26.14 8.90 16.86
CA PRO A 239 26.58 7.66 16.19
C PRO A 239 25.42 6.71 15.86
N TRP A 240 25.60 5.87 14.84
CA TRP A 240 24.83 4.65 14.63
C TRP A 240 25.71 3.46 14.99
N LEU A 241 25.26 2.66 15.94
CA LEU A 241 25.96 1.46 16.37
C LEU A 241 25.19 0.23 15.88
N PRO A 242 25.86 -0.91 15.65
CA PRO A 242 25.18 -2.14 15.29
C PRO A 242 24.19 -2.55 16.38
N ALA A 243 22.98 -2.94 15.96
CA ALA A 243 21.96 -3.48 16.85
C ALA A 243 22.08 -5.01 16.91
N ASP A 244 21.32 -5.73 16.09
CA ASP A 244 21.11 -7.17 16.18
C ASP A 244 22.38 -8.02 16.07
N LEU A 245 23.30 -7.62 15.18
CA LEU A 245 24.51 -8.39 14.87
C LEU A 245 25.72 -8.00 15.74
N GLY A 246 25.62 -6.88 16.47
CA GLY A 246 26.71 -6.33 17.27
C GLY A 246 27.99 -6.03 16.48
N PHE A 247 29.10 -5.84 17.22
CA PHE A 247 30.43 -5.64 16.64
C PHE A 247 31.05 -7.00 16.25
N TYR A 248 30.55 -7.58 15.16
CA TYR A 248 30.89 -8.93 14.74
C TYR A 248 32.28 -9.08 14.11
N ASP A 249 32.72 -10.33 13.92
CA ASP A 249 33.87 -10.69 13.09
C ASP A 249 33.40 -11.57 11.93
N VAL A 250 33.62 -11.11 10.68
CA VAL A 250 33.13 -11.81 9.48
C VAL A 250 33.84 -13.13 9.19
N ARG A 251 34.87 -13.50 9.95
CA ARG A 251 35.48 -14.83 9.90
C ARG A 251 34.61 -15.87 10.61
N LEU A 252 33.72 -15.46 11.51
CA LEU A 252 32.87 -16.39 12.23
C LEU A 252 31.73 -16.92 11.32
N PRO A 253 31.53 -18.25 11.23
CA PRO A 253 30.47 -18.82 10.41
C PRO A 253 29.08 -18.45 10.93
N GLU A 254 28.90 -18.26 12.25
CA GLU A 254 27.64 -17.78 12.84
C GLU A 254 27.27 -16.40 12.32
N THR A 255 28.22 -15.47 12.28
CA THR A 255 28.02 -14.11 11.76
C THR A 255 27.61 -14.14 10.28
N ARG A 256 28.34 -14.89 9.47
CA ARG A 256 28.04 -15.05 8.04
C ARG A 256 26.64 -15.63 7.80
N ARG A 257 26.27 -16.67 8.54
CA ARG A 257 24.91 -17.26 8.50
C ARG A 257 23.83 -16.25 8.90
N GLN A 258 24.02 -15.56 10.02
CA GLN A 258 23.07 -14.53 10.49
C GLN A 258 22.88 -13.42 9.46
N GLN A 259 23.96 -12.96 8.82
CA GLN A 259 23.87 -11.95 7.76
C GLN A 259 23.11 -12.47 6.54
N GLY A 260 23.42 -13.69 6.08
CA GLY A 260 22.73 -14.29 4.93
C GLY A 260 21.26 -14.58 5.19
N ASP A 261 20.93 -15.07 6.39
CA ASP A 261 19.54 -15.32 6.79
C ASP A 261 18.75 -14.03 6.91
N LEU A 262 19.35 -12.99 7.50
CA LEU A 262 18.75 -11.67 7.59
C LEU A 262 18.53 -11.07 6.20
N ALA A 263 19.53 -11.14 5.32
CA ALA A 263 19.42 -10.65 3.94
C ALA A 263 18.27 -11.33 3.19
N ARG A 264 18.23 -12.67 3.19
CA ARG A 264 17.18 -13.45 2.52
C ARG A 264 15.79 -13.12 3.07
N LYS A 265 15.68 -12.99 4.40
CA LYS A 265 14.40 -12.71 5.10
C LYS A 265 13.78 -11.37 4.69
N TYR A 266 14.61 -10.43 4.23
CA TYR A 266 14.17 -9.09 3.83
C TYR A 266 14.26 -8.84 2.31
N GLY A 267 14.35 -9.90 1.51
CA GLY A 267 14.29 -9.79 0.04
C GLY A 267 15.59 -9.32 -0.61
N ILE A 268 16.73 -9.53 0.05
CA ILE A 268 18.05 -9.37 -0.58
C ILE A 268 18.47 -10.72 -1.15
N ASP A 269 18.72 -10.74 -2.44
CA ASP A 269 18.97 -11.96 -3.21
C ASP A 269 20.45 -12.31 -3.30
N GLY A 270 21.35 -11.38 -2.99
CA GLY A 270 22.77 -11.68 -2.99
C GLY A 270 23.69 -10.55 -2.57
N PHE A 271 24.97 -10.91 -2.43
CA PHE A 271 26.04 -9.99 -2.06
C PHE A 271 27.08 -9.83 -3.18
N CYS A 272 27.52 -8.60 -3.41
CA CYS A 272 28.64 -8.26 -4.28
C CYS A 272 29.86 -7.96 -3.40
N TYR A 273 30.74 -8.95 -3.22
CA TYR A 273 31.90 -8.84 -2.34
C TYR A 273 33.01 -8.01 -2.99
N TYR A 274 33.57 -7.06 -2.26
CA TYR A 274 34.82 -6.44 -2.68
C TYR A 274 35.97 -7.45 -2.63
N VAL A 275 36.70 -7.56 -3.73
CA VAL A 275 37.93 -8.33 -3.86
C VAL A 275 39.10 -7.38 -4.01
N TYR A 276 40.09 -7.54 -3.14
CA TYR A 276 41.32 -6.76 -3.11
C TYR A 276 42.47 -7.62 -3.65
N TRP A 277 42.64 -7.61 -4.97
CA TRP A 277 43.67 -8.38 -5.67
C TRP A 277 44.70 -7.41 -6.28
N PHE A 278 45.99 -7.65 -5.97
CA PHE A 278 47.14 -6.82 -6.32
C PHE A 278 48.22 -7.70 -6.96
N GLN A 279 48.19 -7.87 -8.29
CA GLN A 279 49.21 -8.63 -9.05
C GLN A 279 49.46 -10.05 -8.53
N GLY A 280 48.40 -10.74 -8.09
CA GLY A 280 48.48 -12.08 -7.53
C GLY A 280 48.55 -12.14 -6.00
N ARG A 281 48.69 -11.00 -5.33
CA ARG A 281 48.52 -10.91 -3.88
C ARG A 281 47.07 -10.56 -3.57
N ARG A 282 46.42 -11.36 -2.74
CA ARG A 282 45.07 -11.07 -2.23
C ARG A 282 45.20 -10.46 -0.83
N LEU A 283 44.36 -9.47 -0.55
CA LEU A 283 44.16 -8.90 0.78
C LEU A 283 42.69 -9.05 1.16
N LEU A 284 42.39 -9.07 2.47
CA LEU A 284 41.02 -9.23 2.99
C LEU A 284 40.28 -10.47 2.42
N GLU A 285 41.02 -11.48 1.96
CA GLU A 285 40.52 -12.64 1.24
C GLU A 285 39.89 -13.69 2.16
N LYS A 286 40.22 -13.64 3.46
CA LYS A 286 39.82 -14.68 4.42
C LYS A 286 38.30 -14.92 4.47
N PRO A 287 37.41 -13.91 4.46
CA PRO A 287 35.97 -14.12 4.45
C PRO A 287 35.48 -14.84 3.18
N LEU A 288 36.06 -14.54 2.01
CA LEU A 288 35.71 -15.21 0.74
C LEU A 288 36.26 -16.64 0.68
N GLN A 289 37.45 -16.88 1.24
CA GLN A 289 37.97 -18.25 1.39
C GLN A 289 37.03 -19.08 2.26
N LEU A 290 36.62 -18.54 3.41
CA LEU A 290 35.72 -19.22 4.34
C LEU A 290 34.30 -19.39 3.77
N LEU A 291 33.81 -18.46 2.93
CA LEU A 291 32.55 -18.59 2.20
C LEU A 291 32.52 -19.85 1.32
N LEU A 292 33.65 -20.18 0.67
CA LEU A 292 33.80 -21.39 -0.13
C LEU A 292 34.02 -22.64 0.73
N GLU A 293 34.88 -22.55 1.75
CA GLU A 293 35.19 -23.67 2.65
C GLU A 293 33.96 -24.15 3.43
N ASP A 294 33.17 -23.21 3.97
CA ASP A 294 32.02 -23.52 4.81
C ASP A 294 30.72 -23.68 4.01
N GLY A 295 30.66 -23.15 2.78
CA GLY A 295 29.42 -23.07 2.01
C GLY A 295 28.39 -22.09 2.61
N GLU A 296 28.81 -21.18 3.49
CA GLU A 296 27.93 -20.28 4.25
C GLU A 296 28.34 -18.79 4.14
N PRO A 297 27.38 -17.86 3.98
CA PRO A 297 25.94 -18.11 3.94
C PRO A 297 25.49 -18.80 2.65
N ASN A 298 24.40 -19.56 2.72
CA ASN A 298 23.69 -20.06 1.54
C ASN A 298 22.95 -18.93 0.79
N LEU A 299 23.68 -17.91 0.34
CA LEU A 299 23.15 -16.75 -0.37
C LEU A 299 23.96 -16.56 -1.67
N PRO A 300 23.31 -16.27 -2.81
CA PRO A 300 24.01 -15.95 -4.04
C PRO A 300 25.00 -14.80 -3.89
N PHE A 301 26.09 -14.83 -4.65
CA PHE A 301 27.10 -13.78 -4.60
C PHE A 301 27.79 -13.50 -5.94
N CYS A 302 28.37 -12.32 -6.08
CA CYS A 302 29.34 -11.99 -7.13
C CYS A 302 30.46 -11.14 -6.53
N ILE A 303 31.42 -10.71 -7.35
CA ILE A 303 32.57 -9.92 -6.89
C ILE A 303 32.68 -8.56 -7.59
N CYS A 304 33.20 -7.60 -6.84
CA CYS A 304 33.68 -6.31 -7.33
C CYS A 304 35.18 -6.20 -7.10
N TRP A 305 35.98 -6.17 -8.16
CA TRP A 305 37.41 -5.93 -8.05
C TRP A 305 37.67 -4.46 -7.72
N ALA A 306 38.07 -4.20 -6.47
CA ALA A 306 38.50 -2.90 -6.00
C ALA A 306 39.93 -2.62 -6.52
N ASN A 307 40.02 -2.31 -7.81
CA ASN A 307 41.27 -2.24 -8.57
C ASN A 307 41.99 -0.88 -8.46
N GLU A 308 41.85 -0.19 -7.33
CA GLU A 308 42.55 1.06 -7.08
C GLU A 308 43.75 0.89 -6.15
N ASN A 309 44.59 1.93 -6.09
CA ASN A 309 45.63 2.05 -5.08
C ASN A 309 45.03 1.98 -3.67
N TRP A 310 45.71 1.27 -2.77
CA TRP A 310 45.41 1.34 -1.35
C TRP A 310 46.23 2.46 -0.73
N SER A 311 45.60 3.59 -0.38
CA SER A 311 46.27 4.71 0.29
C SER A 311 45.67 4.96 1.68
N ARG A 312 46.37 5.67 2.57
CA ARG A 312 45.82 6.03 3.90
C ARG A 312 44.62 6.99 3.85
N ARG A 313 44.37 7.64 2.71
CA ARG A 313 43.19 8.48 2.50
C ARG A 313 42.31 7.83 1.46
N TRP A 314 41.12 7.38 1.88
CA TRP A 314 40.13 6.67 1.06
C TRP A 314 39.52 7.51 -0.10
N ASP A 315 40.05 8.69 -0.41
CA ASP A 315 39.57 9.57 -1.49
C ASP A 315 40.37 9.44 -2.80
N GLY A 316 41.16 8.38 -2.95
CA GLY A 316 41.97 8.14 -4.14
C GLY A 316 43.15 9.10 -4.30
N SER A 317 43.48 9.91 -3.28
CA SER A 317 44.66 10.78 -3.31
C SER A 317 45.94 10.01 -2.91
N ASP A 318 46.95 10.04 -3.78
CA ASP A 318 48.23 9.31 -3.68
C ASP A 318 49.18 9.81 -2.56
N ALA A 319 48.74 10.69 -1.68
CA ALA A 319 49.66 11.41 -0.79
C ALA A 319 50.28 10.53 0.33
N GLU A 320 49.71 9.37 0.64
CA GLU A 320 50.33 8.34 1.53
C GLU A 320 49.89 6.92 1.10
N LEU A 321 50.47 6.42 0.01
CA LEU A 321 50.25 5.08 -0.54
C LEU A 321 50.68 3.97 0.45
N LEU A 322 49.78 3.06 0.80
CA LEU A 322 50.07 1.86 1.61
C LEU A 322 50.48 0.69 0.71
N LEU A 323 49.73 0.47 -0.36
CA LEU A 323 50.02 -0.52 -1.39
C LEU A 323 49.60 0.02 -2.76
N GLY A 324 50.56 0.05 -3.68
CA GLY A 324 50.32 0.43 -5.08
C GLY A 324 49.65 -0.67 -5.88
N GLN A 325 48.79 -0.26 -6.80
CA GLN A 325 48.20 -1.10 -7.82
C GLN A 325 48.81 -0.71 -9.17
N ASN A 326 49.75 -1.52 -9.67
CA ASN A 326 50.32 -1.29 -11.01
C ASN A 326 49.71 -2.28 -11.99
N HIS A 327 48.86 -1.81 -12.88
CA HIS A 327 48.22 -2.68 -13.85
C HIS A 327 49.14 -3.00 -15.03
N SER A 328 49.15 -4.26 -15.44
CA SER A 328 49.85 -4.77 -16.61
C SER A 328 49.03 -5.90 -17.22
N LEU A 329 49.02 -5.99 -18.55
CA LEU A 329 48.29 -7.08 -19.21
C LEU A 329 48.82 -8.45 -18.75
N ASP A 330 50.15 -8.60 -18.61
CA ASP A 330 50.79 -9.86 -18.21
C ASP A 330 50.40 -10.32 -16.80
N ASP A 331 50.14 -9.39 -15.88
CA ASP A 331 49.71 -9.71 -14.53
C ASP A 331 48.19 -9.86 -14.45
N ASP A 332 47.44 -8.90 -14.98
CA ASP A 332 45.97 -8.82 -14.81
C ASP A 332 45.24 -9.99 -15.51
N VAL A 333 45.85 -10.65 -16.50
CA VAL A 333 45.29 -11.89 -17.08
C VAL A 333 45.15 -13.01 -16.04
N ARG A 334 45.99 -13.02 -14.99
CA ARG A 334 45.95 -14.02 -13.91
C ARG A 334 44.75 -13.86 -13.00
N PHE A 335 44.07 -12.71 -13.01
CA PHE A 335 42.92 -12.44 -12.15
C PHE A 335 41.85 -13.52 -12.27
N ILE A 336 41.53 -13.97 -13.49
CA ILE A 336 40.51 -15.00 -13.72
C ILE A 336 40.93 -16.36 -13.17
N ASP A 337 42.20 -16.75 -13.36
CA ASP A 337 42.71 -17.99 -12.76
C ASP A 337 42.64 -17.94 -11.24
N ASP A 338 42.98 -16.78 -10.66
CA ASP A 338 42.95 -16.58 -9.22
C ASP A 338 41.51 -16.62 -8.66
N MET A 339 40.53 -16.08 -9.38
CA MET A 339 39.13 -16.06 -8.97
C MET A 339 38.34 -17.31 -9.40
N ALA A 340 38.99 -18.30 -10.04
CA ALA A 340 38.32 -19.44 -10.64
C ALA A 340 37.42 -20.21 -9.66
N ASP A 341 37.91 -20.48 -8.45
CA ASP A 341 37.14 -21.21 -7.43
C ASP A 341 35.85 -20.47 -7.03
N LEU A 342 35.89 -19.13 -6.97
CA LEU A 342 34.69 -18.31 -6.71
C LEU A 342 33.73 -18.36 -7.89
N LEU A 343 34.25 -18.21 -9.12
CA LEU A 343 33.46 -18.15 -10.35
C LEU A 343 32.76 -19.48 -10.69
N LEU A 344 33.37 -20.60 -10.28
CA LEU A 344 32.84 -21.94 -10.44
C LEU A 344 31.78 -22.31 -9.39
N ASP A 345 31.67 -21.56 -8.29
CA ASP A 345 30.65 -21.81 -7.26
C ASP A 345 29.24 -21.71 -7.87
N GLU A 346 28.38 -22.68 -7.53
CA GLU A 346 27.01 -22.78 -8.03
C GLU A 346 26.15 -21.60 -7.58
N ARG A 347 26.47 -20.97 -6.43
CA ARG A 347 25.79 -19.79 -5.89
C ARG A 347 26.21 -18.50 -6.61
N TYR A 348 27.21 -18.53 -7.49
CA TYR A 348 27.71 -17.32 -8.13
C TYR A 348 26.70 -16.74 -9.13
N ILE A 349 26.34 -15.47 -8.93
CA ILE A 349 25.30 -14.74 -9.65
C ILE A 349 25.60 -14.67 -11.15
N THR A 350 24.61 -15.09 -11.94
CA THR A 350 24.57 -14.92 -13.39
C THR A 350 23.46 -13.98 -13.80
N VAL A 351 23.62 -13.31 -14.94
CA VAL A 351 22.56 -12.61 -15.67
C VAL A 351 22.58 -13.08 -17.11
N ASP A 352 21.46 -13.61 -17.60
CA ASP A 352 21.32 -14.23 -18.92
C ASP A 352 22.38 -15.34 -19.13
N GLY A 353 22.64 -16.13 -18.09
CA GLY A 353 23.64 -17.21 -18.09
C GLY A 353 25.11 -16.75 -18.04
N ARG A 354 25.39 -15.45 -17.91
CA ARG A 354 26.75 -14.89 -17.84
C ARG A 354 27.13 -14.51 -16.40
N LYS A 355 28.30 -14.95 -15.92
CA LYS A 355 28.80 -14.68 -14.56
C LYS A 355 29.17 -13.20 -14.41
N VAL A 356 28.58 -12.52 -13.42
CA VAL A 356 28.78 -11.08 -13.21
C VAL A 356 30.13 -10.80 -12.56
N ILE A 357 30.96 -9.95 -13.18
CA ILE A 357 32.18 -9.41 -12.57
C ILE A 357 32.11 -7.90 -12.61
N VAL A 358 32.19 -7.25 -11.46
CA VAL A 358 32.25 -5.78 -11.39
C VAL A 358 33.71 -5.33 -11.29
N ILE A 359 34.09 -4.33 -12.06
CA ILE A 359 35.38 -3.66 -12.00
C ILE A 359 35.12 -2.26 -11.51
N TYR A 360 35.78 -1.88 -10.41
CA TYR A 360 35.51 -0.60 -9.76
C TYR A 360 35.95 0.60 -10.59
N ARG A 361 37.12 0.51 -11.24
CA ARG A 361 37.70 1.57 -12.07
C ARG A 361 38.45 1.03 -13.30
N PRO A 362 37.74 0.57 -14.34
CA PRO A 362 38.35 0.01 -15.54
C PRO A 362 39.38 0.90 -16.25
N SER A 363 39.30 2.23 -16.12
CA SER A 363 40.24 3.14 -16.79
C SER A 363 41.72 2.95 -16.40
N LEU A 364 41.97 2.32 -15.25
CA LEU A 364 43.32 2.00 -14.80
C LEU A 364 43.94 0.79 -15.52
N LEU A 365 43.12 -0.02 -16.21
CA LEU A 365 43.57 -1.24 -16.87
C LEU A 365 44.16 -0.94 -18.26
N PRO A 366 45.42 -1.34 -18.53
CA PRO A 366 46.00 -1.25 -19.86
C PRO A 366 45.36 -2.29 -20.78
N ASP A 367 45.16 -1.92 -22.04
CA ASP A 367 44.62 -2.82 -23.09
C ASP A 367 43.41 -3.67 -22.63
N LYS A 368 42.47 -3.00 -21.97
CA LYS A 368 41.27 -3.62 -21.37
C LYS A 368 40.44 -4.45 -22.35
N GLN A 369 40.43 -4.10 -23.65
CA GLN A 369 39.76 -4.93 -24.66
C GLN A 369 40.42 -6.30 -24.72
N ARG A 370 41.74 -6.34 -24.91
CA ARG A 370 42.49 -7.59 -25.02
C ARG A 370 42.43 -8.38 -23.72
N LEU A 371 42.53 -7.71 -22.58
CA LEU A 371 42.40 -8.32 -21.25
C LEU A 371 41.06 -9.06 -21.10
N PHE A 372 39.94 -8.39 -21.42
CA PHE A 372 38.62 -8.98 -21.28
C PHE A 372 38.33 -10.09 -22.30
N GLU A 373 38.94 -10.05 -23.48
CA GLU A 373 38.92 -11.17 -24.43
C GLU A 373 39.64 -12.40 -23.83
N ILE A 374 40.86 -12.21 -23.30
CA ILE A 374 41.64 -13.28 -22.65
C ILE A 374 40.87 -13.86 -21.46
N TRP A 375 40.26 -13.00 -20.64
CA TRP A 375 39.44 -13.43 -19.50
C TRP A 375 38.27 -14.32 -19.92
N ARG A 376 37.56 -13.97 -21.00
CA ARG A 376 36.44 -14.79 -21.50
C ARG A 376 36.93 -16.11 -22.09
N GLU A 377 38.03 -16.10 -22.85
CA GLU A 377 38.66 -17.33 -23.37
C GLU A 377 39.05 -18.25 -22.21
N ARG A 378 39.72 -17.69 -21.20
CA ARG A 378 40.18 -18.43 -20.02
C ARG A 378 39.02 -18.96 -19.18
N ALA A 379 37.97 -18.18 -18.99
CA ALA A 379 36.77 -18.61 -18.28
C ALA A 379 36.10 -19.82 -18.95
N ARG A 380 36.02 -19.84 -20.29
CA ARG A 380 35.52 -21.02 -21.02
C ARG A 380 36.41 -22.25 -20.82
N GLU A 381 37.73 -22.08 -20.89
CA GLU A 381 38.69 -23.18 -20.68
C GLU A 381 38.59 -23.79 -19.28
N LEU A 382 38.34 -22.97 -18.26
CA LEU A 382 38.18 -23.38 -16.87
C LEU A 382 36.79 -23.97 -16.56
N GLY A 383 35.84 -23.92 -17.50
CA GLY A 383 34.47 -24.39 -17.31
C GLY A 383 33.54 -23.39 -16.60
N ILE A 384 33.97 -22.14 -16.42
CA ILE A 384 33.17 -21.06 -15.81
C ILE A 384 32.05 -20.60 -16.76
N GLY A 385 32.31 -20.65 -18.08
CA GLY A 385 31.38 -20.18 -19.11
C GLY A 385 31.64 -18.74 -19.53
N GLU A 386 30.57 -17.98 -19.76
CA GLU A 386 30.64 -16.59 -20.24
C GLU A 386 30.63 -15.58 -19.08
N LEU A 387 31.32 -14.45 -19.28
CA LEU A 387 31.42 -13.37 -18.31
C LEU A 387 30.56 -12.17 -18.73
N LEU A 388 29.89 -11.54 -17.77
CA LEU A 388 29.30 -10.22 -17.88
C LEU A 388 30.17 -9.25 -17.09
N ILE A 389 31.00 -8.49 -17.78
CA ILE A 389 31.96 -7.56 -17.17
C ILE A 389 31.29 -6.20 -17.04
N CYS A 390 31.09 -5.74 -15.82
CA CYS A 390 30.41 -4.50 -15.50
C CYS A 390 31.40 -3.46 -14.94
N ASN A 391 31.27 -2.19 -15.33
CA ASN A 391 31.95 -1.10 -14.63
C ASN A 391 31.07 -0.52 -13.53
N ALA A 392 31.66 -0.17 -12.38
CA ALA A 392 31.01 0.75 -11.46
C ALA A 392 31.06 2.18 -12.05
N MET A 393 29.95 2.91 -11.99
CA MET A 393 29.86 4.30 -12.48
C MET A 393 30.53 5.28 -11.51
N THR A 394 31.84 5.18 -11.38
CA THR A 394 32.68 6.01 -10.51
C THR A 394 33.63 6.85 -11.36
N PHE A 395 34.20 7.91 -10.78
CA PHE A 395 35.23 8.76 -11.43
C PHE A 395 34.92 9.29 -12.84
N GLY A 396 33.64 9.41 -13.22
CA GLY A 396 33.23 9.87 -14.55
C GLY A 396 33.14 8.76 -15.61
N GLU A 397 33.37 7.50 -15.25
CA GLU A 397 33.28 6.32 -16.11
C GLU A 397 31.83 5.83 -16.17
N PHE A 398 30.96 6.56 -16.88
CA PHE A 398 29.53 6.27 -16.91
C PHE A 398 29.15 5.26 -18.00
N ASP A 399 29.64 5.45 -19.22
CA ASP A 399 29.28 4.60 -20.36
C ASP A 399 30.18 3.35 -20.40
N PRO A 400 29.61 2.13 -20.30
CA PRO A 400 30.41 0.90 -20.33
C PRO A 400 31.17 0.72 -21.64
N ARG A 401 30.69 1.29 -22.75
CA ARG A 401 31.31 1.17 -24.08
C ARG A 401 32.66 1.87 -24.13
N ASP A 402 32.83 2.98 -23.43
CA ASP A 402 34.10 3.73 -23.35
C ASP A 402 35.19 2.94 -22.61
N VAL A 403 34.74 2.08 -21.69
CA VAL A 403 35.60 1.23 -20.86
C VAL A 403 35.66 -0.24 -21.32
N ASN A 404 35.09 -0.58 -22.47
CA ASN A 404 34.99 -1.93 -23.03
C ASN A 404 34.28 -2.95 -22.12
N CYS A 405 33.43 -2.48 -21.21
CA CYS A 405 32.56 -3.31 -20.38
C CYS A 405 31.24 -3.62 -21.10
N ASP A 406 30.55 -4.67 -20.64
CA ASP A 406 29.28 -5.12 -21.20
C ASP A 406 28.09 -4.30 -20.67
N ALA A 407 28.19 -3.81 -19.43
CA ALA A 407 27.16 -3.03 -18.75
C ALA A 407 27.77 -2.13 -17.68
N ALA A 408 27.01 -1.14 -17.22
CA ALA A 408 27.42 -0.27 -16.11
C ALA A 408 26.51 -0.46 -14.89
N ILE A 409 27.04 -0.27 -13.68
CA ILE A 409 26.28 -0.29 -12.43
C ILE A 409 26.31 1.12 -11.85
N GLU A 410 25.13 1.71 -11.64
CA GLU A 410 25.06 2.99 -10.91
C GLU A 410 25.74 2.84 -9.55
N PHE A 411 26.41 3.89 -9.07
CA PHE A 411 27.21 3.79 -7.85
C PHE A 411 27.02 5.03 -6.96
N PRO A 412 25.84 5.22 -6.33
CA PRO A 412 25.63 6.35 -5.44
C PRO A 412 26.61 6.29 -4.25
N PRO A 413 27.18 7.44 -3.83
CA PRO A 413 26.79 8.80 -4.20
C PRO A 413 27.41 9.36 -5.51
N HIS A 414 28.25 8.61 -6.24
CA HIS A 414 28.93 9.14 -7.43
C HIS A 414 27.97 9.44 -8.60
N THR A 415 26.84 8.74 -8.68
CA THR A 415 25.85 8.88 -9.75
C THR A 415 24.70 9.82 -9.43
N VAL A 416 24.72 10.49 -8.27
CA VAL A 416 23.69 11.47 -7.87
C VAL A 416 24.21 12.89 -7.90
N SER A 417 23.31 13.82 -8.19
CA SER A 417 23.58 15.25 -8.13
C SER A 417 22.74 15.86 -7.02
N THR A 418 23.38 16.53 -6.07
CA THR A 418 22.70 17.17 -4.94
C THR A 418 23.29 18.52 -4.66
N ARG A 419 22.46 19.44 -4.15
CA ARG A 419 22.97 20.69 -3.59
C ARG A 419 23.81 20.41 -2.35
N GLU A 420 24.84 21.21 -2.16
CA GLU A 420 25.53 21.32 -0.88
C GLU A 420 24.67 22.19 0.04
N VAL A 421 24.38 21.69 1.24
CA VAL A 421 23.66 22.40 2.29
C VAL A 421 24.65 23.33 3.01
N PRO A 422 24.39 24.65 3.06
CA PRO A 422 25.24 25.57 3.78
C PRO A 422 25.43 25.14 5.25
N PRO A 423 26.65 25.17 5.80
CA PRO A 423 26.92 24.79 7.20
C PRO A 423 26.03 25.53 8.22
N ALA A 424 25.65 26.78 7.93
CA ALA A 424 24.77 27.58 8.78
C ALA A 424 23.32 27.05 8.85
N GLU A 425 22.82 26.34 7.84
CA GLU A 425 21.45 25.76 7.85
C GLU A 425 21.33 24.56 8.82
N VAL A 426 22.45 23.96 9.21
CA VAL A 426 22.52 22.79 10.11
C VAL A 426 23.25 23.07 11.41
N ASP A 427 23.48 24.36 11.72
CA ASP A 427 24.22 24.84 12.89
C ASP A 427 25.61 24.19 13.03
N ALA A 428 26.28 23.93 11.90
CA ALA A 428 27.59 23.31 11.94
C ALA A 428 28.64 24.27 12.52
N PRO A 429 29.47 23.81 13.48
CA PRO A 429 30.47 24.66 14.10
C PRO A 429 31.55 25.04 13.09
N PRO A 430 32.25 26.17 13.27
CA PRO A 430 33.35 26.60 12.39
C PRO A 430 34.50 25.59 12.27
N THR A 431 34.60 24.63 13.19
CA THR A 431 35.58 23.54 13.17
C THR A 431 35.22 22.43 12.18
N PHE A 432 33.98 22.36 11.69
CA PHE A 432 33.56 21.43 10.66
C PHE A 432 33.96 21.96 9.28
N ALA A 433 34.93 21.27 8.66
CA ALA A 433 35.46 21.58 7.33
C ALA A 433 34.96 20.58 6.26
N GLY A 434 34.02 19.72 6.64
CA GLY A 434 33.34 18.77 5.77
C GLY A 434 32.27 19.42 4.91
N LYS A 435 31.52 18.59 4.19
CA LYS A 435 30.37 19.06 3.39
C LYS A 435 29.10 18.36 3.80
N VAL A 436 27.99 19.09 3.76
CA VAL A 436 26.67 18.55 4.02
C VAL A 436 25.89 18.55 2.72
N TYR A 437 25.20 17.45 2.46
CA TYR A 437 24.40 17.22 1.27
C TYR A 437 22.98 16.84 1.67
N ASP A 438 22.09 16.91 0.69
CA ASP A 438 20.68 16.66 0.86
C ASP A 438 20.30 15.33 0.22
N TYR A 439 19.95 14.34 1.03
CA TYR A 439 19.61 13.01 0.55
C TYR A 439 18.40 12.99 -0.38
N VAL A 440 17.38 13.80 -0.09
CA VAL A 440 16.15 13.85 -0.90
C VAL A 440 16.44 14.47 -2.27
N ASP A 441 17.33 15.45 -2.35
CA ASP A 441 17.73 16.02 -3.64
C ASP A 441 18.62 15.04 -4.43
N ALA A 442 19.50 14.30 -3.74
CA ALA A 442 20.27 13.22 -4.34
C ALA A 442 19.37 12.13 -4.94
N MET A 443 18.39 11.63 -4.18
CA MET A 443 17.35 10.71 -4.65
C MET A 443 16.61 11.29 -5.86
N ARG A 444 16.08 12.52 -5.76
CA ARG A 444 15.33 13.17 -6.85
C ARG A 444 16.13 13.26 -8.14
N SER A 445 17.44 13.48 -8.04
CA SER A 445 18.30 13.51 -9.21
C SER A 445 18.39 12.16 -9.92
N SER A 446 18.10 11.06 -9.22
CA SER A 446 18.15 9.69 -9.75
C SER A 446 16.82 9.19 -10.31
N ILE A 447 15.69 9.74 -9.83
CA ILE A 447 14.35 9.30 -10.24
C ILE A 447 14.18 9.44 -11.76
N GLY A 448 13.73 8.36 -12.41
CA GLY A 448 13.48 8.34 -13.85
C GLY A 448 14.73 8.46 -14.74
N LYS A 449 15.95 8.37 -14.19
CA LYS A 449 17.19 8.35 -14.99
C LYS A 449 17.18 7.18 -15.97
N THR A 450 17.52 7.45 -17.22
CA THR A 450 17.67 6.41 -18.26
C THR A 450 18.98 6.63 -19.00
N TYR A 451 19.55 5.54 -19.49
CA TYR A 451 20.75 5.51 -20.30
C TYR A 451 20.47 4.80 -21.61
N ASP A 452 21.22 5.12 -22.66
CA ASP A 452 21.15 4.47 -23.98
C ASP A 452 22.04 3.22 -24.09
N PHE A 453 22.67 2.83 -22.99
CA PHE A 453 23.53 1.65 -22.85
C PHE A 453 23.02 0.70 -21.76
N PRO A 454 23.44 -0.58 -21.75
CA PRO A 454 23.03 -1.53 -20.72
C PRO A 454 23.53 -1.11 -19.33
N PHE A 455 22.64 -1.09 -18.35
CA PHE A 455 23.01 -0.72 -16.98
C PHE A 455 22.18 -1.45 -15.93
N PHE A 456 22.63 -1.41 -14.68
CA PHE A 456 21.87 -1.80 -13.50
C PHE A 456 21.68 -0.59 -12.58
N PRO A 457 20.42 -0.26 -12.22
CA PRO A 457 20.13 0.79 -11.26
C PRO A 457 20.74 0.51 -9.89
N ALA A 458 21.07 1.55 -9.15
CA ALA A 458 21.53 1.42 -7.78
C ALA A 458 21.05 2.53 -6.86
N VAL A 459 20.94 2.19 -5.58
CA VAL A 459 20.49 3.08 -4.51
C VAL A 459 21.42 3.01 -3.31
N MET A 460 21.36 4.00 -2.41
CA MET A 460 22.02 3.94 -1.11
C MET A 460 21.04 4.35 0.01
N PRO A 461 21.04 3.71 1.19
CA PRO A 461 20.13 4.06 2.27
C PRO A 461 20.49 5.37 2.96
N ARG A 462 21.77 5.75 2.94
CA ARG A 462 22.36 6.97 3.53
C ARG A 462 23.83 7.08 3.13
N TRP A 463 24.48 8.19 3.49
CA TRP A 463 25.94 8.36 3.33
C TRP A 463 26.52 9.34 4.35
N ASP A 464 27.57 8.90 5.06
CA ASP A 464 28.35 9.68 6.01
C ASP A 464 29.71 9.02 6.32
N ASN A 465 30.80 9.64 5.86
CA ASN A 465 32.16 9.15 6.08
C ASN A 465 32.93 9.85 7.22
N THR A 466 32.22 10.53 8.12
CA THR A 466 32.82 11.13 9.33
C THR A 466 33.43 10.12 10.31
N PRO A 467 33.06 8.82 10.37
CA PRO A 467 33.83 7.83 11.14
C PRO A 467 35.31 7.77 10.72
N ARG A 468 35.59 7.94 9.42
CA ARG A 468 36.95 7.94 8.86
C ARG A 468 37.58 9.35 8.86
N LYS A 469 36.80 10.39 8.56
CA LYS A 469 37.31 11.74 8.28
C LYS A 469 37.08 12.78 9.38
N GLY A 470 36.33 12.44 10.42
CA GLY A 470 35.93 13.36 11.48
C GLY A 470 35.29 14.63 10.93
N ALA A 471 35.80 15.79 11.37
CA ALA A 471 35.31 17.11 10.97
C ALA A 471 35.47 17.46 9.49
N ARG A 472 36.16 16.63 8.70
CA ARG A 472 36.33 16.78 7.24
C ARG A 472 35.45 15.82 6.42
N GLY A 473 34.56 15.07 7.08
CA GLY A 473 33.69 14.11 6.40
C GLY A 473 32.57 14.77 5.60
N HIS A 474 31.98 14.00 4.70
CA HIS A 474 30.82 14.37 3.91
C HIS A 474 29.60 13.62 4.42
N VAL A 475 28.50 14.35 4.65
CA VAL A 475 27.29 13.83 5.30
C VAL A 475 26.07 14.14 4.45
N PHE A 476 25.23 13.15 4.17
CA PHE A 476 23.92 13.34 3.55
C PHE A 476 22.87 13.37 4.66
N THR A 477 22.23 14.52 4.84
CA THR A 477 21.16 14.71 5.82
C THR A 477 19.79 14.41 5.21
N ARG A 478 18.79 14.19 6.07
CA ARG A 478 17.40 13.87 5.68
C ARG A 478 17.26 12.52 4.97
N SER A 479 18.18 11.60 5.24
CA SER A 479 17.98 10.19 4.90
C SER A 479 16.88 9.61 5.78
N SER A 480 15.96 8.85 5.20
CA SER A 480 14.95 8.13 5.95
C SER A 480 14.53 6.86 5.20
N PRO A 481 13.95 5.86 5.89
CA PRO A 481 13.39 4.68 5.24
C PRO A 481 12.37 5.05 4.14
N GLU A 482 11.55 6.09 4.34
CA GLU A 482 10.54 6.52 3.37
C GLU A 482 11.17 7.11 2.10
N ALA A 483 12.21 7.94 2.24
CA ALA A 483 12.94 8.47 1.08
C ALA A 483 13.69 7.34 0.35
N PHE A 484 14.28 6.40 1.09
CA PHE A 484 14.92 5.23 0.51
C PHE A 484 13.92 4.34 -0.25
N GLU A 485 12.70 4.17 0.28
CA GLU A 485 11.64 3.39 -0.38
C GLU A 485 11.27 3.99 -1.74
N VAL A 486 11.10 5.31 -1.81
CA VAL A 486 10.82 6.00 -3.09
C VAL A 486 11.94 5.75 -4.09
N TRP A 487 13.20 5.85 -3.67
CA TRP A 487 14.33 5.60 -4.56
C TRP A 487 14.40 4.14 -5.02
N LEU A 488 14.22 3.18 -4.11
CA LEU A 488 14.29 1.76 -4.40
C LEU A 488 13.15 1.31 -5.32
N ARG A 489 11.94 1.85 -5.15
CA ARG A 489 10.81 1.61 -6.07
C ARG A 489 11.12 2.10 -7.48
N ASP A 490 11.63 3.32 -7.64
CA ASP A 490 12.04 3.83 -8.95
C ASP A 490 13.16 2.99 -9.57
N ALA A 491 14.20 2.65 -8.81
CA ALA A 491 15.28 1.79 -9.28
C ALA A 491 14.77 0.41 -9.74
N THR A 492 13.80 -0.17 -9.01
CA THR A 492 13.13 -1.42 -9.38
C THR A 492 12.37 -1.29 -10.70
N LEU A 493 11.60 -0.21 -10.87
CA LEU A 493 10.87 0.07 -12.11
C LEU A 493 11.82 0.25 -13.30
N ARG A 494 12.91 1.01 -13.11
CA ARG A 494 13.95 1.19 -14.13
C ARG A 494 14.62 -0.13 -14.49
N ALA A 495 14.91 -0.97 -13.49
CA ALA A 495 15.51 -2.28 -13.71
C ALA A 495 14.59 -3.16 -14.56
N LYS A 496 13.27 -3.17 -14.32
CA LYS A 496 12.30 -3.91 -15.15
C LYS A 496 12.30 -3.47 -16.61
N GLY A 497 12.55 -2.17 -16.88
CA GLY A 497 12.63 -1.61 -18.23
C GLY A 497 13.93 -1.90 -19.00
N ASN A 498 14.95 -2.51 -18.36
CA ASN A 498 16.24 -2.76 -19.01
C ASN A 498 16.24 -3.99 -19.92
N SER A 499 17.22 -4.03 -20.83
CA SER A 499 17.32 -5.00 -21.95
C SER A 499 17.69 -6.43 -21.57
N PHE A 500 18.22 -6.67 -20.36
CA PHE A 500 18.51 -8.03 -19.87
C PHE A 500 17.21 -8.84 -19.71
N SER A 501 17.26 -10.18 -19.66
CA SER A 501 16.07 -10.97 -19.31
C SER A 501 15.88 -11.09 -17.79
N GLU A 502 17.00 -11.08 -17.05
CA GLU A 502 17.04 -10.96 -15.60
C GLU A 502 17.43 -9.54 -15.18
N SER A 503 16.73 -8.95 -14.21
CA SER A 503 17.02 -7.60 -13.73
C SER A 503 17.66 -7.62 -12.36
N LEU A 504 18.71 -6.81 -12.20
CA LEU A 504 19.34 -6.55 -10.90
C LEU A 504 19.14 -5.09 -10.49
N VAL A 505 18.98 -4.87 -9.20
CA VAL A 505 19.16 -3.57 -8.55
C VAL A 505 20.27 -3.71 -7.54
N PHE A 506 21.28 -2.83 -7.61
CA PHE A 506 22.36 -2.80 -6.63
C PHE A 506 22.01 -1.87 -5.47
N ILE A 507 22.42 -2.23 -4.26
CA ILE A 507 22.30 -1.39 -3.08
C ILE A 507 23.69 -1.18 -2.52
N ASN A 508 24.09 0.09 -2.41
CA ASN A 508 25.28 0.50 -1.70
C ASN A 508 24.87 0.89 -0.28
N SER A 509 24.91 0.00 0.71
CA SER A 509 25.52 -1.34 0.77
C SER A 509 24.85 -2.22 1.84
N TRP A 510 25.32 -3.46 2.01
CA TRP A 510 24.99 -4.28 3.17
C TRP A 510 25.60 -3.70 4.46
N ASN A 511 26.93 -3.55 4.52
CA ASN A 511 27.68 -3.33 5.76
C ASN A 511 28.78 -2.25 5.69
N GLU A 512 28.65 -1.21 4.87
CA GLU A 512 29.65 -0.13 4.77
C GLU A 512 29.50 0.91 5.92
N TRP A 513 29.60 0.43 7.16
CA TRP A 513 29.31 1.17 8.40
C TRP A 513 30.07 2.49 8.57
N ALA A 514 31.34 2.52 8.16
CA ALA A 514 32.19 3.70 8.30
C ALA A 514 31.93 4.78 7.25
N GLU A 515 31.07 4.50 6.26
CA GLU A 515 30.45 5.47 5.35
C GLU A 515 28.96 5.64 5.61
N GLY A 516 28.47 5.04 6.70
CA GLY A 516 27.06 5.02 7.06
C GLY A 516 26.17 4.28 6.08
N ALA A 517 26.63 3.89 4.90
CA ALA A 517 25.82 3.35 3.81
C ALA A 517 25.42 1.87 4.06
N HIS A 518 25.01 1.48 5.26
CA HIS A 518 24.66 0.11 5.62
C HIS A 518 23.14 -0.11 5.64
N LEU A 519 22.72 -1.32 5.22
CA LEU A 519 21.37 -1.84 5.45
C LEU A 519 21.26 -2.64 6.75
N GLU A 520 22.39 -3.11 7.30
CA GLU A 520 22.40 -3.85 8.55
C GLU A 520 21.68 -3.10 9.69
N PRO A 521 21.02 -3.81 10.63
CA PRO A 521 20.25 -3.13 11.67
C PRO A 521 21.12 -2.26 12.57
N ASP A 522 20.74 -0.99 12.72
CA ASP A 522 21.42 -0.03 13.57
C ASP A 522 20.59 0.40 14.79
N SER A 523 21.25 1.00 15.77
CA SER A 523 20.64 1.43 17.03
C SER A 523 19.58 2.53 16.87
N ARG A 524 19.43 3.13 15.69
CA ARG A 524 18.54 4.26 15.43
C ARG A 524 17.32 3.88 14.61
N HIS A 525 17.53 3.20 13.49
CA HIS A 525 16.47 2.79 12.58
C HIS A 525 16.12 1.31 12.72
N GLY A 526 16.86 0.54 13.53
CA GLY A 526 16.66 -0.89 13.68
C GLY A 526 16.66 -1.54 12.30
N ARG A 527 15.57 -2.24 11.97
CA ARG A 527 15.41 -2.96 10.70
C ARG A 527 14.66 -2.17 9.62
N ALA A 528 14.35 -0.88 9.85
CA ALA A 528 13.44 -0.14 8.97
C ALA A 528 13.89 -0.08 7.50
N PHE A 529 15.20 0.02 7.21
CA PHE A 529 15.70 -0.03 5.84
C PHE A 529 15.57 -1.42 5.20
N LEU A 530 15.74 -2.50 5.97
CA LEU A 530 15.49 -3.86 5.50
C LEU A 530 13.99 -4.10 5.25
N GLU A 531 13.13 -3.59 6.14
CA GLU A 531 11.68 -3.63 5.97
C GLU A 531 11.25 -2.95 4.66
N VAL A 532 11.89 -1.84 4.29
CA VAL A 532 11.70 -1.18 2.97
C VAL A 532 12.06 -2.14 1.84
N VAL A 533 13.23 -2.78 1.86
CA VAL A 533 13.63 -3.72 0.78
C VAL A 533 12.58 -4.81 0.64
N ARG A 534 12.13 -5.41 1.73
CA ARG A 534 11.09 -6.44 1.71
C ARG A 534 9.78 -5.93 1.09
N ARG A 535 9.34 -4.72 1.44
CA ARG A 535 8.11 -4.11 0.89
C ARG A 535 8.22 -3.77 -0.59
N VAL A 536 9.42 -3.52 -1.11
CA VAL A 536 9.62 -3.25 -2.54
C VAL A 536 9.81 -4.55 -3.33
N ALA A 537 10.53 -5.52 -2.75
CA ALA A 537 10.78 -6.82 -3.36
C ALA A 537 9.50 -7.67 -3.48
N SER A 538 8.59 -7.55 -2.51
CA SER A 538 7.34 -8.29 -2.54
C SER A 538 6.22 -7.53 -3.25
N ALA A 539 5.70 -8.11 -4.33
CA ALA A 539 4.41 -7.71 -4.90
C ALA A 539 3.22 -8.23 -4.06
N GLU A 540 3.45 -9.23 -3.20
CA GLU A 540 2.44 -9.75 -2.30
C GLU A 540 2.34 -8.89 -1.03
N PRO A 541 1.13 -8.69 -0.51
CA PRO A 541 0.96 -7.92 0.70
C PRO A 541 1.49 -8.70 1.93
N ILE A 542 1.83 -7.98 3.00
CA ILE A 542 2.56 -8.54 4.16
C ILE A 542 1.81 -9.72 4.79
N SER A 543 0.48 -9.70 4.81
CA SER A 543 -0.32 -10.81 5.35
C SER A 543 -0.13 -12.13 4.59
N ALA A 544 0.09 -12.07 3.26
CA ALA A 544 0.37 -13.24 2.43
C ALA A 544 1.78 -13.77 2.66
N GLN A 545 2.77 -12.87 2.79
CA GLN A 545 4.15 -13.23 3.09
C GLN A 545 4.25 -13.96 4.45
N ILE A 546 3.59 -13.45 5.50
CA ILE A 546 3.56 -14.09 6.83
C ILE A 546 2.95 -15.49 6.77
N ARG A 547 1.89 -15.67 5.97
CA ARG A 547 1.24 -16.98 5.80
C ARG A 547 2.18 -18.01 5.21
N ASN A 548 2.99 -17.60 4.23
CA ASN A 548 3.94 -18.45 3.55
C ASN A 548 5.21 -18.70 4.39
N SER A 549 5.59 -17.71 5.21
CA SER A 549 6.78 -17.75 6.06
C SER A 549 6.47 -17.20 7.46
N PRO A 550 5.95 -18.03 8.39
CA PRO A 550 5.53 -17.61 9.73
C PRO A 550 6.63 -16.93 10.56
N ASP A 551 7.89 -17.32 10.34
CA ASP A 551 9.06 -16.74 11.01
C ASP A 551 9.24 -15.25 10.70
N LEU A 552 8.56 -14.71 9.69
CA LEU A 552 8.55 -13.28 9.38
C LEU A 552 7.89 -12.45 10.50
N LEU A 553 7.02 -13.03 11.33
CA LEU A 553 6.36 -12.35 12.45
C LEU A 553 7.38 -11.72 13.43
N ASP A 554 8.47 -12.41 13.69
CA ASP A 554 9.54 -11.96 14.62
C ASP A 554 10.36 -10.78 14.06
N CYS A 555 10.09 -10.41 12.82
CA CYS A 555 10.81 -9.39 12.07
C CYS A 555 9.97 -8.16 11.72
N LEU A 556 8.69 -8.15 12.09
CA LEU A 556 7.82 -7.02 11.82
C LEU A 556 7.96 -5.97 12.92
N SER A 557 8.07 -4.70 12.52
CA SER A 557 7.87 -3.61 13.45
C SER A 557 6.42 -3.63 13.98
N ARG A 558 6.18 -2.97 15.11
CA ARG A 558 4.82 -2.86 15.67
C ARG A 558 3.82 -2.28 14.67
N GLN A 559 4.24 -1.31 13.88
CA GLN A 559 3.41 -0.70 12.85
C GLN A 559 3.10 -1.67 11.72
N GLU A 560 4.07 -2.48 11.28
CA GLU A 560 3.86 -3.52 10.29
C GLU A 560 2.99 -4.67 10.82
N LEU A 561 3.09 -5.01 12.10
CA LEU A 561 2.17 -5.94 12.77
C LEU A 561 0.74 -5.38 12.80
N GLU A 562 0.58 -4.12 13.17
CA GLU A 562 -0.73 -3.44 13.16
C GLU A 562 -1.31 -3.39 11.74
N TRP A 563 -0.49 -3.13 10.72
CA TRP A 563 -0.90 -3.23 9.32
C TRP A 563 -1.21 -4.64 8.86
N ALA A 564 -0.39 -5.64 9.19
CA ALA A 564 -0.64 -7.03 8.84
C ALA A 564 -1.92 -7.55 9.50
N VAL A 565 -2.16 -7.17 10.75
CA VAL A 565 -3.41 -7.48 11.48
C VAL A 565 -4.58 -6.77 10.85
N LYS A 566 -4.44 -5.48 10.50
CA LYS A 566 -5.50 -4.71 9.82
C LYS A 566 -5.81 -5.31 8.45
N GLU A 567 -4.79 -5.65 7.67
CA GLU A 567 -4.91 -6.27 6.35
C GLU A 567 -5.49 -7.68 6.44
N ALA A 568 -5.05 -8.50 7.40
CA ALA A 568 -5.64 -9.81 7.66
C ALA A 568 -7.09 -9.69 8.14
N SER A 569 -7.41 -8.69 8.97
CA SER A 569 -8.78 -8.40 9.39
C SER A 569 -9.63 -7.95 8.20
N THR A 570 -9.09 -7.10 7.33
CA THR A 570 -9.73 -6.69 6.08
C THR A 570 -9.86 -7.87 5.12
N HIS A 571 -8.87 -8.77 5.02
CA HIS A 571 -8.95 -9.96 4.19
C HIS A 571 -9.94 -10.97 4.77
N VAL A 572 -10.07 -11.08 6.09
CA VAL A 572 -11.12 -11.86 6.76
C VAL A 572 -12.47 -11.19 6.59
N GLU A 573 -12.56 -9.86 6.60
CA GLU A 573 -13.79 -9.12 6.34
C GLU A 573 -14.19 -9.20 4.87
N VAL A 574 -13.23 -9.19 3.95
CA VAL A 574 -13.39 -9.37 2.51
C VAL A 574 -13.67 -10.83 2.20
N LEU A 575 -13.05 -11.81 2.87
CA LEU A 575 -13.39 -13.22 2.76
C LEU A 575 -14.72 -13.52 3.42
N ALA A 576 -15.07 -12.89 4.53
CA ALA A 576 -16.40 -12.95 5.11
C ALA A 576 -17.39 -12.24 4.20
N SER A 577 -17.00 -11.16 3.52
CA SER A 577 -17.78 -10.47 2.50
C SER A 577 -17.83 -11.26 1.20
N LEU A 578 -16.83 -12.08 0.84
CA LEU A 578 -16.73 -13.01 -0.31
C LEU A 578 -17.31 -14.38 0.01
N HIS A 579 -17.53 -14.71 1.27
CA HIS A 579 -18.28 -15.86 1.72
C HIS A 579 -19.75 -15.47 1.84
N ARG A 580 -20.04 -14.29 2.43
CA ARG A 580 -21.32 -13.60 2.30
C ARG A 580 -21.65 -13.34 0.83
N SER A 581 -20.67 -13.01 -0.02
CA SER A 581 -20.86 -12.72 -1.44
C SER A 581 -20.58 -13.90 -2.40
N GLY A 582 -20.03 -14.99 -1.90
CA GLY A 582 -19.98 -16.31 -2.55
C GLY A 582 -21.30 -17.04 -2.36
N LEU A 583 -21.99 -16.77 -1.25
CA LEU A 583 -23.45 -16.90 -1.12
C LEU A 583 -24.22 -15.90 -2.03
N THR A 584 -23.55 -14.90 -2.62
CA THR A 584 -24.10 -14.02 -3.67
C THR A 584 -23.52 -14.27 -5.08
N HIS A 585 -22.95 -15.45 -5.37
CA HIS A 585 -22.85 -15.86 -6.78
C HIS A 585 -24.23 -16.31 -7.24
N SER A 586 -24.90 -15.37 -7.91
CA SER A 586 -26.35 -15.22 -8.05
C SER A 586 -27.04 -15.02 -6.71
N GLY A 587 -27.13 -13.76 -6.25
CA GLY A 587 -28.01 -13.34 -5.16
C GLY A 587 -29.50 -13.54 -5.47
N VAL A 588 -29.88 -14.65 -6.09
CA VAL A 588 -31.23 -14.97 -6.50
C VAL A 588 -31.51 -16.33 -5.89
N GLN A 589 -32.05 -16.31 -4.68
CA GLN A 589 -32.52 -17.55 -4.10
C GLN A 589 -33.71 -18.04 -4.90
N ARG A 590 -33.76 -19.34 -5.21
CA ARG A 590 -35.01 -19.93 -5.70
C ARG A 590 -35.93 -20.09 -4.50
N VAL A 591 -37.15 -19.54 -4.58
CA VAL A 591 -38.15 -19.74 -3.54
C VAL A 591 -38.41 -21.24 -3.39
N ARG A 592 -38.31 -21.74 -2.17
CA ARG A 592 -38.64 -23.13 -1.84
C ARG A 592 -40.15 -23.22 -1.63
N SER A 593 -40.80 -24.24 -2.18
CA SER A 593 -42.22 -24.47 -1.95
C SER A 593 -42.50 -24.93 -0.51
N GLY A 594 -43.66 -24.55 0.02
CA GLY A 594 -44.12 -24.90 1.36
C GLY A 594 -43.68 -23.91 2.44
N THR A 595 -43.59 -24.39 3.67
CA THR A 595 -43.16 -23.64 4.86
C THR A 595 -41.95 -24.32 5.50
N PRO A 596 -40.99 -23.56 6.06
CA PRO A 596 -39.85 -24.14 6.78
C PRO A 596 -40.35 -24.88 8.03
N VAL A 597 -39.62 -25.92 8.45
CA VAL A 597 -40.00 -26.76 9.62
C VAL A 597 -40.00 -25.92 10.89
N GLU A 598 -39.12 -24.93 10.96
CA GLU A 598 -38.98 -23.97 12.05
C GLU A 598 -40.21 -23.04 12.21
N ALA A 599 -41.12 -23.01 11.23
CA ALA A 599 -42.41 -22.34 11.36
C ALA A 599 -43.38 -23.10 12.26
N GLU A 600 -43.17 -24.40 12.48
CA GLU A 600 -44.02 -25.24 13.31
C GLU A 600 -43.84 -24.87 14.79
N GLY A 601 -44.89 -24.31 15.39
CA GLY A 601 -44.85 -23.81 16.78
C GLY A 601 -44.41 -22.35 16.93
N ALA A 602 -44.14 -21.64 15.82
CA ALA A 602 -43.82 -20.21 15.86
C ALA A 602 -45.01 -19.36 16.33
N SER A 603 -44.74 -18.35 17.15
CA SER A 603 -45.75 -17.38 17.54
C SER A 603 -46.15 -16.49 16.35
N ASP A 604 -47.43 -16.50 15.95
CA ASP A 604 -47.92 -15.65 14.85
C ASP A 604 -48.25 -14.25 15.37
N ASN A 605 -47.55 -13.24 14.85
CA ASN A 605 -47.61 -11.82 15.20
C ASN A 605 -47.62 -11.57 16.73
N PRO A 606 -46.53 -11.93 17.44
CA PRO A 606 -46.42 -11.68 18.87
C PRO A 606 -46.64 -10.20 19.21
N ALA A 607 -47.13 -9.93 20.43
CA ALA A 607 -47.46 -8.57 20.84
C ALA A 607 -46.25 -7.64 20.78
N GLY A 608 -46.41 -6.51 20.08
CA GLY A 608 -45.32 -5.55 19.86
C GLY A 608 -44.42 -5.85 18.65
N SER A 609 -44.68 -6.93 17.91
CA SER A 609 -43.97 -7.20 16.66
C SER A 609 -44.41 -6.29 15.51
N LEU A 610 -43.48 -6.00 14.61
CA LEU A 610 -43.69 -5.15 13.44
C LEU A 610 -42.74 -5.56 12.30
N LEU A 611 -43.28 -5.73 11.09
CA LEU A 611 -42.53 -5.96 9.86
C LEU A 611 -42.83 -4.85 8.85
N VAL A 612 -41.80 -4.14 8.43
CA VAL A 612 -41.88 -3.06 7.43
C VAL A 612 -41.12 -3.47 6.18
N ILE A 613 -41.80 -3.42 5.03
CA ILE A 613 -41.17 -3.54 3.72
C ILE A 613 -40.94 -2.13 3.21
N GLU A 614 -39.69 -1.80 2.93
CA GLU A 614 -39.30 -0.47 2.45
C GLU A 614 -39.48 -0.36 0.93
N ASN A 615 -39.14 -1.43 0.21
CA ASN A 615 -39.44 -1.56 -1.21
C ASN A 615 -39.37 -3.01 -1.71
N ILE A 616 -40.05 -3.24 -2.83
CA ILE A 616 -40.01 -4.45 -3.64
C ILE A 616 -39.63 -4.01 -5.06
N ASN A 617 -38.44 -4.37 -5.54
CA ASN A 617 -37.89 -3.87 -6.82
C ASN A 617 -38.00 -2.34 -6.94
N SER A 618 -37.64 -1.62 -5.87
CA SER A 618 -37.74 -0.16 -5.76
C SER A 618 -39.17 0.41 -5.77
N GLN A 619 -40.21 -0.42 -5.78
CA GLN A 619 -41.60 -0.01 -5.61
C GLN A 619 -41.99 -0.04 -4.12
N THR A 620 -42.68 0.99 -3.65
CA THR A 620 -43.06 1.14 -2.23
C THR A 620 -44.56 0.88 -1.97
N GLY A 621 -45.28 0.34 -2.95
CA GLY A 621 -46.72 0.07 -2.83
C GLY A 621 -47.01 -1.14 -1.94
N GLU A 622 -48.15 -1.15 -1.24
CA GLU A 622 -48.57 -2.31 -0.44
C GLU A 622 -48.87 -3.55 -1.29
N ARG A 623 -49.27 -3.38 -2.55
CA ARG A 623 -49.53 -4.48 -3.48
C ARG A 623 -48.70 -4.27 -4.73
N VAL A 624 -47.67 -5.08 -4.93
CA VAL A 624 -46.72 -4.93 -6.04
C VAL A 624 -46.93 -6.05 -7.06
N ILE A 625 -47.23 -5.67 -8.30
CA ILE A 625 -47.32 -6.63 -9.40
C ILE A 625 -45.90 -6.97 -9.84
N VAL A 626 -45.61 -8.27 -9.91
CA VAL A 626 -44.29 -8.79 -10.28
C VAL A 626 -44.44 -9.81 -11.40
N ASP A 627 -43.53 -9.74 -12.38
CA ASP A 627 -43.45 -10.70 -13.46
C ASP A 627 -42.48 -11.82 -13.05
N PRO A 628 -42.93 -13.09 -13.02
CA PRO A 628 -42.14 -14.20 -12.49
C PRO A 628 -40.89 -14.53 -13.31
N ARG A 629 -40.72 -13.94 -14.50
CA ARG A 629 -39.50 -14.07 -15.31
C ARG A 629 -38.34 -13.27 -14.71
N PHE A 630 -38.65 -12.21 -13.98
CA PHE A 630 -37.68 -11.32 -13.36
C PHE A 630 -37.42 -11.66 -11.90
N GLU A 631 -36.29 -11.18 -11.40
CA GLU A 631 -35.87 -11.33 -10.02
C GLU A 631 -36.61 -10.32 -9.13
N ILE A 632 -36.90 -10.73 -7.90
CA ILE A 632 -37.55 -9.90 -6.90
C ILE A 632 -36.56 -9.61 -5.79
N LEU A 633 -36.26 -8.34 -5.61
CA LEU A 633 -35.53 -7.77 -4.47
C LEU A 633 -36.54 -7.21 -3.47
N VAL A 634 -36.50 -7.71 -2.24
CA VAL A 634 -37.26 -7.18 -1.10
C VAL A 634 -36.29 -6.62 -0.08
N ARG A 635 -36.55 -5.39 0.35
CA ARG A 635 -35.82 -4.72 1.44
C ARG A 635 -36.80 -4.32 2.53
N GLY A 636 -36.42 -4.54 3.78
CA GLY A 636 -37.28 -4.25 4.90
C GLY A 636 -36.56 -4.33 6.23
N TRP A 637 -37.33 -4.17 7.31
CA TRP A 637 -36.85 -4.42 8.65
C TRP A 637 -37.96 -5.05 9.51
N ILE A 638 -37.54 -5.80 10.52
CA ILE A 638 -38.43 -6.54 11.42
C ILE A 638 -38.03 -6.31 12.88
N CYS A 639 -39.04 -6.21 13.73
CA CYS A 639 -38.95 -6.37 15.17
C CYS A 639 -39.91 -7.48 15.60
N ALA A 640 -39.41 -8.58 16.18
CA ALA A 640 -40.24 -9.68 16.67
C ALA A 640 -40.90 -9.41 18.05
N GLY A 641 -40.76 -8.20 18.60
CA GLY A 641 -41.34 -7.81 19.88
C GLY A 641 -40.55 -8.33 21.10
N ASN A 642 -40.94 -7.89 22.30
CA ASN A 642 -40.16 -8.11 23.53
C ASN A 642 -40.15 -9.57 24.01
N ALA A 643 -40.98 -10.44 23.44
CA ALA A 643 -41.03 -11.86 23.78
C ALA A 643 -39.97 -12.70 23.02
N PHE A 644 -39.26 -12.11 22.06
CA PHE A 644 -38.21 -12.75 21.29
C PHE A 644 -36.83 -12.25 21.74
N GLU A 645 -36.02 -13.12 22.33
CA GLU A 645 -34.61 -12.82 22.62
C GLU A 645 -33.76 -13.04 21.36
N ALA A 646 -33.26 -11.95 20.78
CA ALA A 646 -32.33 -12.03 19.66
C ALA A 646 -30.97 -12.56 20.14
N SER A 647 -30.56 -13.74 19.66
CA SER A 647 -29.21 -14.27 19.86
C SER A 647 -28.33 -14.04 18.62
N ARG A 648 -27.00 -14.17 18.78
CA ARG A 648 -26.04 -14.04 17.68
C ARG A 648 -26.19 -15.12 16.59
N GLN A 649 -26.94 -16.19 16.85
CA GLN A 649 -27.19 -17.31 15.91
C GLN A 649 -28.61 -17.30 15.34
N ARG A 650 -29.22 -16.12 15.21
CA ARG A 650 -30.56 -16.00 14.62
C ARG A 650 -30.60 -16.40 13.15
N THR A 651 -31.68 -17.05 12.74
CA THR A 651 -32.00 -17.39 11.35
C THR A 651 -33.31 -16.75 10.93
N GLY A 652 -33.36 -16.16 9.73
CA GLY A 652 -34.56 -15.52 9.19
C GLY A 652 -35.05 -16.15 7.91
N PHE A 653 -36.37 -16.25 7.73
CA PHE A 653 -36.95 -16.65 6.46
C PHE A 653 -37.98 -15.62 5.99
N LEU A 654 -37.88 -15.17 4.73
CA LEU A 654 -38.96 -14.46 4.07
C LEU A 654 -39.97 -15.48 3.55
N MET A 655 -41.20 -15.37 4.03
CA MET A 655 -42.33 -16.23 3.72
C MET A 655 -43.25 -15.54 2.71
N LEU A 656 -43.68 -16.29 1.70
CA LEU A 656 -44.66 -15.93 0.69
C LEU A 656 -45.90 -16.79 0.91
N SER A 657 -46.88 -16.25 1.64
CA SER A 657 -48.10 -16.97 1.99
C SER A 657 -49.20 -16.74 0.96
N ALA A 658 -49.65 -17.79 0.27
CA ALA A 658 -50.74 -17.67 -0.71
C ALA A 658 -52.08 -17.34 -0.01
N LEU A 659 -52.84 -16.39 -0.56
CA LEU A 659 -54.18 -16.03 -0.07
C LEU A 659 -55.25 -16.90 -0.75
N GLY A 660 -55.75 -17.96 -0.07
CA GLY A 660 -56.81 -18.84 -0.61
C GLY A 660 -56.94 -20.19 0.12
N PRO A 661 -57.89 -21.06 -0.30
CA PRO A 661 -58.18 -22.35 0.37
C PRO A 661 -57.04 -23.39 0.29
N ASP A 662 -56.10 -23.25 -0.65
CA ASP A 662 -54.91 -24.13 -0.81
C ASP A 662 -53.61 -23.48 -0.27
N SER A 663 -53.72 -22.63 0.75
CA SER A 663 -52.64 -21.75 1.22
C SER A 663 -51.34 -22.46 1.64
N ALA A 664 -51.42 -23.66 2.23
CA ALA A 664 -50.24 -24.39 2.68
C ALA A 664 -49.42 -25.01 1.55
N VAL A 665 -50.07 -25.42 0.45
CA VAL A 665 -49.42 -26.09 -0.70
C VAL A 665 -48.79 -25.08 -1.65
N ASN A 666 -49.41 -23.90 -1.78
CA ASN A 666 -48.97 -22.87 -2.71
C ASN A 666 -48.07 -21.80 -2.08
N SER A 667 -47.68 -21.92 -0.81
CA SER A 667 -46.74 -20.98 -0.18
C SER A 667 -45.29 -21.26 -0.59
N GLY A 668 -44.41 -20.29 -0.34
CA GLY A 668 -42.98 -20.52 -0.46
C GLY A 668 -42.15 -19.67 0.48
N TYR A 669 -40.85 -19.95 0.57
CA TYR A 669 -39.94 -19.22 1.44
C TYR A 669 -38.51 -19.09 0.89
N GLY A 670 -37.78 -18.09 1.38
CA GLY A 670 -36.35 -17.89 1.12
C GLY A 670 -35.61 -17.52 2.42
N LEU A 671 -34.33 -17.85 2.50
CA LEU A 671 -33.49 -17.57 3.67
C LEU A 671 -33.01 -16.12 3.63
N ILE A 672 -33.20 -15.36 4.70
CA ILE A 672 -32.64 -14.02 4.83
C ILE A 672 -31.17 -14.17 5.24
N VAL A 673 -30.28 -13.85 4.29
CA VAL A 673 -28.82 -13.98 4.45
C VAL A 673 -28.12 -12.64 4.70
N ASP A 674 -28.77 -11.54 4.33
CA ASP A 674 -28.24 -10.17 4.45
C ASP A 674 -29.02 -9.43 5.54
N TRP A 675 -28.48 -9.50 6.76
CA TRP A 675 -28.97 -8.81 7.94
C TRP A 675 -28.02 -7.66 8.30
N HIS A 676 -28.58 -6.50 8.64
CA HIS A 676 -27.80 -5.31 9.00
C HIS A 676 -28.47 -4.50 10.12
N GLU A 677 -27.64 -3.78 10.88
CA GLU A 677 -28.12 -3.03 12.02
C GLU A 677 -28.82 -1.77 11.50
N ARG A 678 -29.95 -1.45 12.12
CA ARG A 678 -30.74 -0.26 11.82
C ARG A 678 -30.89 0.53 13.10
N VAL A 679 -29.88 1.37 13.36
CA VAL A 679 -29.81 2.21 14.56
C VAL A 679 -31.04 3.14 14.62
N ASP A 680 -31.48 3.64 13.47
CA ASP A 680 -32.72 4.44 13.33
C ASP A 680 -33.97 3.69 13.82
N VAL A 681 -34.07 2.40 13.53
CA VAL A 681 -35.18 1.54 13.97
C VAL A 681 -35.05 1.19 15.46
N LYS A 682 -33.82 0.90 15.93
CA LYS A 682 -33.52 0.58 17.33
C LYS A 682 -33.91 1.73 18.27
N GLU A 683 -33.57 2.96 17.89
CA GLU A 683 -33.96 4.18 18.58
C GLU A 683 -35.48 4.42 18.52
N TYR A 684 -36.09 4.30 17.34
CA TYR A 684 -37.53 4.45 17.15
C TYR A 684 -38.35 3.47 18.01
N MET A 685 -37.92 2.20 18.05
CA MET A 685 -38.60 1.14 18.80
C MET A 685 -38.22 1.12 20.30
N LYS A 686 -37.23 1.92 20.72
CA LYS A 686 -36.65 1.91 22.08
C LYS A 686 -36.26 0.49 22.54
N ALA A 687 -35.63 -0.27 21.66
CA ALA A 687 -35.29 -1.67 21.94
C ALA A 687 -34.11 -1.79 22.94
N GLU A 688 -34.22 -2.69 23.92
CA GLU A 688 -33.24 -2.81 25.03
C GLU A 688 -31.98 -3.64 24.68
N SER A 689 -32.00 -4.42 23.60
CA SER A 689 -30.88 -5.33 23.27
C SER A 689 -29.80 -4.69 22.40
N LYS A 690 -28.54 -4.94 22.77
CA LYS A 690 -27.36 -4.40 22.08
C LYS A 690 -27.03 -5.10 20.76
N ASP A 691 -27.43 -6.38 20.58
CA ASP A 691 -27.07 -7.23 19.44
C ASP A 691 -28.23 -7.42 18.41
N CYS A 692 -29.22 -6.52 18.37
CA CYS A 692 -30.38 -6.61 17.46
C CYS A 692 -30.16 -5.93 16.11
N TYR A 693 -30.14 -6.72 15.03
CA TYR A 693 -30.13 -6.23 13.64
C TYR A 693 -31.57 -6.18 13.10
N PHE A 694 -32.14 -5.01 12.83
CA PHE A 694 -33.53 -4.95 12.38
C PHE A 694 -33.67 -5.05 10.86
N GLY A 695 -32.66 -4.65 10.07
CA GLY A 695 -32.74 -4.55 8.62
C GLY A 695 -32.39 -5.84 7.89
N PHE A 696 -33.08 -6.09 6.77
CA PHE A 696 -32.79 -7.19 5.88
C PHE A 696 -32.92 -6.84 4.40
N GLN A 697 -32.22 -7.62 3.58
CA GLN A 697 -32.33 -7.61 2.14
C GLN A 697 -32.39 -9.04 1.60
N LEU A 698 -33.26 -9.29 0.62
CA LEU A 698 -33.33 -10.58 -0.05
C LEU A 698 -33.69 -10.43 -1.52
N SER A 699 -32.91 -11.05 -2.40
CA SER A 699 -33.23 -11.20 -3.83
C SER A 699 -33.54 -12.66 -4.15
N PHE A 700 -34.63 -12.92 -4.86
CA PHE A 700 -35.13 -14.26 -5.14
C PHE A 700 -35.91 -14.38 -6.46
N SER A 701 -35.99 -15.61 -6.99
CA SER A 701 -36.79 -15.98 -8.16
C SER A 701 -38.07 -16.69 -7.73
N ILE A 702 -39.20 -16.24 -8.30
CA ILE A 702 -40.55 -16.78 -8.07
C ILE A 702 -41.08 -17.59 -9.27
N ARG A 703 -40.21 -18.05 -10.17
CA ARG A 703 -40.60 -18.74 -11.42
C ARG A 703 -41.56 -19.92 -11.21
N ASP A 704 -41.41 -20.62 -10.09
CA ASP A 704 -42.19 -21.82 -9.77
C ASP A 704 -43.43 -21.53 -8.93
N LEU A 705 -43.65 -20.28 -8.51
CA LEU A 705 -44.90 -19.92 -7.84
C LEU A 705 -46.04 -19.83 -8.87
N PRO A 706 -47.23 -20.37 -8.55
CA PRO A 706 -48.44 -20.15 -9.34
C PRO A 706 -48.82 -18.67 -9.43
N ASP A 707 -49.64 -18.31 -10.42
CA ASP A 707 -50.25 -16.98 -10.47
C ASP A 707 -51.18 -16.80 -9.27
N GLY A 708 -51.08 -15.66 -8.59
CA GLY A 708 -51.78 -15.45 -7.33
C GLY A 708 -51.24 -14.27 -6.54
N GLU A 709 -51.88 -13.99 -5.40
CA GLU A 709 -51.43 -12.97 -4.46
C GLU A 709 -50.80 -13.62 -3.23
N TYR A 710 -49.58 -13.20 -2.91
CA TYR A 710 -48.77 -13.76 -1.84
C TYR A 710 -48.45 -12.69 -0.81
N GLN A 711 -48.86 -12.90 0.43
CA GLN A 711 -48.53 -12.02 1.55
C GLN A 711 -47.09 -12.27 2.01
N LEU A 712 -46.35 -11.18 2.23
CA LEU A 712 -45.00 -11.23 2.78
C LEU A 712 -45.04 -11.35 4.31
N ALA A 713 -44.28 -12.28 4.85
CA ALA A 713 -44.03 -12.41 6.28
C ALA A 713 -42.56 -12.77 6.52
N VAL A 714 -42.04 -12.51 7.71
CA VAL A 714 -40.69 -12.93 8.11
C VAL A 714 -40.79 -13.80 9.35
N LEU A 715 -40.21 -14.99 9.26
CA LEU A 715 -40.02 -15.91 10.37
C LEU A 715 -38.61 -15.69 10.94
N GLU A 716 -38.51 -15.26 12.19
CA GLU A 716 -37.25 -15.26 12.94
C GLU A 716 -37.17 -16.48 13.86
N VAL A 717 -36.00 -17.11 13.89
CA VAL A 717 -35.68 -18.30 14.69
C VAL A 717 -34.44 -17.99 15.51
N GLY A 718 -34.55 -18.09 16.83
CA GLY A 718 -33.46 -17.92 17.80
C GLY A 718 -33.26 -19.17 18.66
N ASP A 719 -32.48 -19.05 19.74
CA ASP A 719 -32.20 -20.18 20.65
C ASP A 719 -33.47 -20.60 21.43
N GLY A 720 -34.21 -21.57 20.88
CA GLY A 720 -35.40 -22.14 21.51
C GLY A 720 -36.70 -21.35 21.34
N ALA A 721 -36.71 -20.29 20.52
CA ALA A 721 -37.89 -19.48 20.22
C ALA A 721 -38.02 -19.15 18.73
N SER A 722 -39.25 -19.10 18.22
CA SER A 722 -39.55 -18.64 16.86
C SER A 722 -40.77 -17.71 16.79
N ALA A 723 -40.69 -16.70 15.93
CA ALA A 723 -41.69 -15.66 15.75
C ALA A 723 -41.95 -15.41 14.27
N LEU A 724 -43.22 -15.52 13.85
CA LEU A 724 -43.67 -15.23 12.51
C LEU A 724 -44.38 -13.88 12.48
N VAL A 725 -43.80 -12.88 11.83
CA VAL A 725 -44.35 -11.52 11.75
C VAL A 725 -44.81 -11.24 10.34
N ARG A 726 -46.07 -10.86 10.16
CA ARG A 726 -46.69 -10.66 8.84
C ARG A 726 -46.73 -9.19 8.46
N SER A 727 -46.52 -8.89 7.17
CA SER A 727 -46.68 -7.54 6.62
C SER A 727 -48.04 -7.35 5.97
N ARG A 728 -48.42 -6.09 5.74
CA ARG A 728 -49.53 -5.73 4.83
C ARG A 728 -49.14 -5.80 3.36
N HIS A 729 -47.85 -5.97 3.06
CA HIS A 729 -47.35 -6.03 1.70
C HIS A 729 -47.62 -7.40 1.06
N SER A 730 -48.03 -7.37 -0.20
CA SER A 730 -48.18 -8.56 -1.03
C SER A 730 -47.50 -8.39 -2.38
N ILE A 731 -47.04 -9.51 -2.93
CA ILE A 731 -46.66 -9.61 -4.34
C ILE A 731 -47.78 -10.28 -5.12
N ILE A 732 -48.13 -9.72 -6.27
CA ILE A 732 -49.12 -10.28 -7.20
C ILE A 732 -48.34 -10.86 -8.38
N VAL A 733 -48.27 -12.18 -8.43
CA VAL A 733 -47.62 -12.90 -9.51
C VAL A 733 -48.58 -12.99 -10.69
N ARG A 734 -48.19 -12.42 -11.82
CA ARG A 734 -48.90 -12.52 -13.11
C ARG A 734 -47.89 -12.85 -14.20
N ARG A 735 -48.10 -13.96 -14.90
CA ARG A 735 -47.25 -14.38 -16.03
C ARG A 735 -47.47 -13.56 -17.30
#